data_AF-E5A0H4-F1
#
_entry.id   AF-E5A0H4-F1
#
_cell.length_a   1.000
_cell.length_b   1.000
_cell.length_c   1.000
_cell.angle_alpha   90.00
_cell.angle_beta   90.00
_cell.angle_gamma   90.00
#
_symmetry.space_group_name_H-M   'P 1'
#
loop_
_entity.id
_entity.type
_entity.pdbx_description
1 polymer ?
#
loop_
_entity_poly.entity_id
_entity_poly.type
_entity_poly.pdbx_seq_one_letter_code
_entity_poly.pdbx_strand_id
1 'polypeptide(L)'
;MGIPEKIETRLFINGEASPINISSNGKTFDIKNPATLKHVAHVHEASEQDTDDAVAAAKAAFPAWSALSPSKRGEYFKKLASLILENNDELAALEAASMGKPLGTFFDGHIAAEKWNYYSEAAYSVQGTTSVQTPGFLNMTLRQPYGVVAAIIPWNLPLVFLSNKLAPALIVGNTVVLKSSEKAPLTSAKVASLVQQAGFPPGVINIITGFGNVSGSILSSHMDVRALSFTGSGRTGRLIQTAAAKSNLKQVYLELGGKSPAIIFDDAELETAVKQTAYSIQWNSGQVCMANSRIYVQDTIADKYIALFKDYFEKEVAMGDPLAKGVNHGPQADEAQHKTVLQYLESGKQSGGELLTGGGVPSGQEGYYVQPTIFKNTPEDAKIMKEEIFGPIVNINVFSTEEEALAKANDTEYGLYAAVYTKNIDRAMRFAKGLEAGTVGVNCTSPSTGVDMPFGGYKSSGSGREGGPFYSLDNFLETKSLERQIGGGVAAEVRGKVGGEMVPGPCRYCARTGATCTIATPRRKRPYYHVTEEEYQCSMRILEHFFPGHELNLQSLRTIAKAIKDGTFAAPPVQQTDGLFTNDLASPEDAESVDDVGEQDVGELHEPLGTMMKDSRGKFRYVGAHSEIPFNAAVANLGAQRKNPSIIPMPRVGSYPPTLSASSPATDPGVEESFYLPPRELCDIYVSRFLEDVHCTYWLYPVENLLRRIDNTYKTSTSSSSSSWMCSVYTIFAIGAANYIGEHGKSPPPDWPAAMDQKTSEAYITLAKQLIPVVYDEADIDSIRALAIMSLAMENMCSRVSAYLYMGASIQMAFSLGLHRDQLPENGSSTERERNRRIWWTLFLLDQEISMRGGSPTVVDERFTKILYPGLHTPLGWLDTSVSLCRLKREIIQSLYTERSANSISFSTISNSLLLLQKWYRQMPAHLKHGTPAPPTHKRAVAILHLHYWSTIILLTRPFLLYLVIKYSTLADSKKIWFERMGKTCIDAAQKSIAILQEMAANGTLSSLTAFDSTCILRLIMIFVLAYAHTRNRQYSDHIEKLIALCRGMEQVGFAKMVTEETPDRLADLGIPESSQQASGDENGPVQLDDEMIAQLWGNWDPNFMTPLQTQQSLDLTFDDAGAFDMNSEILAFTNLDESIVINPSQGYEGYATHGHGH
;
A
#
# COMPACT_ATOMS: atom_id res chain seq x y z
N MET A 1 52.18 -3.40 -21.02
CA MET A 1 51.50 -2.50 -20.06
C MET A 1 52.50 -2.20 -18.95
N GLY A 2 52.54 -0.96 -18.48
CA GLY A 2 53.47 -0.51 -17.45
C GLY A 2 53.01 0.85 -16.93
N ILE A 3 53.51 1.25 -15.76
CA ILE A 3 53.17 2.54 -15.15
C ILE A 3 53.65 3.67 -16.10
N PRO A 4 52.82 4.68 -16.43
CA PRO A 4 53.22 5.76 -17.31
C PRO A 4 54.34 6.61 -16.68
N GLU A 5 55.26 7.13 -17.50
CA GLU A 5 56.40 7.96 -17.05
C GLU A 5 55.96 9.25 -16.33
N LYS A 6 54.76 9.74 -16.62
CA LYS A 6 54.13 10.88 -15.97
C LYS A 6 52.75 10.47 -15.50
N ILE A 7 52.55 10.52 -14.19
CA ILE A 7 51.30 10.23 -13.51
C ILE A 7 50.64 11.57 -13.18
N GLU A 8 49.34 11.73 -13.42
CA GLU A 8 48.58 12.88 -12.93
C GLU A 8 48.28 12.71 -11.44
N THR A 9 48.58 13.73 -10.65
CA THR A 9 48.55 13.67 -9.18
C THR A 9 47.95 14.91 -8.52
N ARG A 10 47.54 15.90 -9.33
CA ARG A 10 46.96 17.18 -8.91
C ARG A 10 45.46 17.06 -8.66
N LEU A 11 44.93 18.05 -7.95
CA LEU A 11 43.49 18.18 -7.78
C LEU A 11 42.88 18.66 -9.11
N PHE A 12 41.66 18.20 -9.41
CA PHE A 12 40.90 18.68 -10.55
C PHE A 12 39.73 19.51 -10.05
N ILE A 13 39.91 20.83 -10.08
CA ILE A 13 38.94 21.81 -9.61
C ILE A 13 38.66 22.77 -10.76
N ASN A 14 37.38 23.08 -10.96
CA ASN A 14 36.90 24.01 -11.97
C ASN A 14 37.37 23.69 -13.42
N GLY A 15 37.40 22.41 -13.81
CA GLY A 15 37.74 22.01 -15.19
C GLY A 15 39.21 22.16 -15.59
N GLU A 16 40.08 22.61 -14.69
CA GLU A 16 41.50 22.80 -14.95
C GLU A 16 42.37 21.78 -14.19
N ALA A 17 43.48 21.39 -14.82
CA ALA A 17 44.64 20.82 -14.15
C ALA A 17 45.78 21.84 -14.24
N SER A 18 45.54 23.02 -13.64
CA SER A 18 46.42 24.19 -13.63
C SER A 18 47.41 24.11 -12.45
N PRO A 19 48.56 24.82 -12.47
CA PRO A 19 49.44 24.92 -11.30
C PRO A 19 48.75 25.47 -10.05
N ILE A 20 47.62 26.17 -10.21
CA ILE A 20 46.75 26.67 -9.13
C ILE A 20 46.06 25.52 -8.37
N ASN A 21 45.91 24.34 -8.98
CA ASN A 21 45.26 23.17 -8.37
C ASN A 21 46.27 22.18 -7.74
N ILE A 22 47.46 22.69 -7.39
CA ILE A 22 48.26 22.16 -6.28
C ILE A 22 47.48 22.44 -4.99
N SER A 23 47.53 21.51 -4.01
CA SER A 23 46.97 21.75 -2.67
C SER A 23 47.33 23.14 -2.14
N SER A 24 46.36 23.94 -1.72
CA SER A 24 46.54 25.34 -1.30
C SER A 24 47.44 25.51 -0.08
N ASN A 25 47.65 24.46 0.71
CA ASN A 25 48.66 24.42 1.79
C ASN A 25 49.94 23.66 1.42
N GLY A 26 50.08 23.25 0.16
CA GLY A 26 51.24 22.57 -0.41
C GLY A 26 51.38 21.09 -0.04
N LYS A 27 50.45 20.49 0.70
CA LYS A 27 50.60 19.11 1.19
C LYS A 27 50.46 18.06 0.08
N THR A 28 51.21 16.99 0.29
CA THR A 28 51.18 15.76 -0.52
C THR A 28 51.29 14.54 0.38
N PHE A 29 50.76 13.41 -0.07
CA PHE A 29 50.99 12.09 0.52
C PHE A 29 51.57 11.13 -0.52
N ASP A 30 52.30 10.12 -0.04
CA ASP A 30 52.96 9.13 -0.90
C ASP A 30 52.04 7.96 -1.22
N ILE A 31 51.89 7.65 -2.51
CA ILE A 31 51.47 6.32 -2.94
C ILE A 31 52.70 5.42 -3.04
N LYS A 32 52.65 4.29 -2.35
CA LYS A 32 53.62 3.20 -2.45
C LYS A 32 52.94 1.99 -3.06
N ASN A 33 53.60 1.32 -3.98
CA ASN A 33 53.09 0.11 -4.59
C ASN A 33 53.03 -1.01 -3.53
N PRO A 34 51.85 -1.56 -3.19
CA PRO A 34 51.73 -2.50 -2.07
C PRO A 34 52.38 -3.88 -2.33
N ALA A 35 52.76 -4.19 -3.58
CA ALA A 35 53.47 -5.42 -3.93
C ALA A 35 54.99 -5.31 -3.73
N THR A 36 55.55 -4.09 -3.78
CA THR A 36 57.01 -3.85 -3.77
C THR A 36 57.47 -2.85 -2.71
N LEU A 37 56.54 -2.21 -2.00
CA LEU A 37 56.75 -1.13 -1.03
C LEU A 37 57.47 0.14 -1.55
N LYS A 38 57.78 0.17 -2.85
CA LYS A 38 58.46 1.30 -3.52
C LYS A 38 57.49 2.46 -3.74
N HIS A 39 58.02 3.68 -3.66
CA HIS A 39 57.29 4.91 -3.99
C HIS A 39 56.86 4.90 -5.46
N VAL A 40 55.62 5.36 -5.73
CA VAL A 40 55.03 5.48 -7.06
C VAL A 40 54.81 6.94 -7.44
N ALA A 41 54.17 7.71 -6.56
CA ALA A 41 53.81 9.11 -6.81
C ALA A 41 53.59 9.89 -5.51
N HIS A 42 53.92 11.19 -5.54
CA HIS A 42 53.44 12.17 -4.57
C HIS A 42 52.09 12.73 -5.05
N VAL A 43 51.03 12.49 -4.29
CA VAL A 43 49.66 12.91 -4.60
C VAL A 43 49.27 14.10 -3.73
N HIS A 44 48.66 15.13 -4.33
CA HIS A 44 48.27 16.32 -3.58
C HIS A 44 47.14 16.02 -2.58
N GLU A 45 47.28 16.54 -1.37
CA GLU A 45 46.27 16.39 -0.31
C GLU A 45 45.32 17.59 -0.33
N ALA A 46 44.07 17.38 -0.74
CA ALA A 46 43.01 18.37 -0.63
C ALA A 46 42.79 18.73 0.84
N SER A 47 43.11 19.99 1.13
CA SER A 47 42.83 20.66 2.39
C SER A 47 41.35 21.01 2.51
N GLU A 48 41.00 21.66 3.63
CA GLU A 48 39.69 22.29 3.82
C GLU A 48 39.41 23.32 2.72
N GLN A 49 40.32 24.27 2.49
CA GLN A 49 40.20 25.28 1.44
C GLN A 49 40.04 24.67 0.05
N ASP A 50 40.82 23.64 -0.31
CA ASP A 50 40.69 23.00 -1.64
C ASP A 50 39.35 22.26 -1.79
N THR A 51 38.79 21.76 -0.68
CA THR A 51 37.48 21.10 -0.66
C THR A 51 36.37 22.13 -0.84
N ASP A 52 36.48 23.27 -0.16
CA ASP A 52 35.54 24.39 -0.27
C ASP A 52 35.60 25.01 -1.67
N ASP A 53 36.79 25.19 -2.25
CA ASP A 53 37.00 25.68 -3.62
C ASP A 53 36.39 24.72 -4.66
N ALA A 54 36.51 23.40 -4.45
CA ALA A 54 35.87 22.39 -5.29
C ALA A 54 34.34 22.46 -5.21
N VAL A 55 33.76 22.68 -4.02
CA VAL A 55 32.31 22.86 -3.86
C VAL A 55 31.85 24.20 -4.43
N ALA A 56 32.64 25.27 -4.29
CA ALA A 56 32.35 26.57 -4.90
C ALA A 56 32.32 26.49 -6.43
N ALA A 57 33.28 25.78 -7.05
CA ALA A 57 33.30 25.52 -8.48
C ALA A 57 32.08 24.69 -8.94
N ALA A 58 31.73 23.63 -8.21
CA ALA A 58 30.52 22.85 -8.47
C ALA A 58 29.23 23.70 -8.39
N LYS A 59 29.13 24.56 -7.37
CA LYS A 59 28.00 25.46 -7.15
C LYS A 59 27.88 26.51 -8.25
N ALA A 60 29.01 27.05 -8.73
CA ALA A 60 29.05 28.00 -9.84
C ALA A 60 28.63 27.37 -11.18
N ALA A 61 29.01 26.12 -11.44
CA ALA A 61 28.70 25.41 -12.68
C ALA A 61 27.24 24.90 -12.77
N PHE A 62 26.59 24.65 -11.64
CA PHE A 62 25.29 23.99 -11.56
C PHE A 62 24.16 24.65 -12.38
N PRO A 63 23.95 25.98 -12.38
CA PRO A 63 22.87 26.60 -13.16
C PRO A 63 22.98 26.34 -14.66
N ALA A 64 24.21 26.39 -15.22
CA ALA A 64 24.43 26.17 -16.64
C ALA A 64 24.28 24.69 -17.03
N TRP A 65 24.72 23.76 -16.17
CA TRP A 65 24.65 22.32 -16.44
C TRP A 65 23.26 21.72 -16.29
N SER A 66 22.51 22.14 -15.25
CA SER A 66 21.14 21.70 -15.01
C SER A 66 20.17 22.17 -16.10
N ALA A 67 20.41 23.34 -16.69
CA ALA A 67 19.61 23.91 -17.79
C ALA A 67 19.77 23.18 -19.14
N LEU A 68 20.78 22.32 -19.33
CA LEU A 68 20.92 21.52 -20.54
C LEU A 68 19.81 20.46 -20.65
N SER A 69 19.45 20.08 -21.89
CA SER A 69 18.60 18.90 -22.10
C SER A 69 19.34 17.61 -21.69
N PRO A 70 18.62 16.54 -21.30
CA PRO A 70 19.21 15.21 -21.10
C PRO A 70 20.07 14.75 -22.28
N SER A 71 19.61 14.95 -23.52
CA SER A 71 20.37 14.63 -24.73
C SER A 71 21.70 15.36 -24.83
N LYS A 72 21.75 16.65 -24.47
CA LYS A 72 22.99 17.45 -24.48
C LYS A 72 23.97 17.05 -23.37
N ARG A 73 23.48 16.60 -22.21
CA ARG A 73 24.34 15.99 -21.19
C ARG A 73 24.90 14.63 -21.64
N GLY A 74 24.08 13.82 -22.32
CA GLY A 74 24.47 12.51 -22.84
C GLY A 74 25.62 12.52 -23.86
N GLU A 75 25.78 13.60 -24.64
CA GLU A 75 26.90 13.76 -25.59
C GLU A 75 28.27 13.67 -24.90
N TYR A 76 28.43 14.31 -23.74
CA TYR A 76 29.68 14.26 -22.95
C TYR A 76 29.94 12.86 -22.36
N PHE A 77 28.89 12.16 -21.96
CA PHE A 77 28.95 10.82 -21.35
C PHE A 77 29.48 9.80 -22.35
N LYS A 78 28.92 9.78 -23.57
CA LYS A 78 29.36 8.86 -24.64
C LYS A 78 30.82 9.08 -25.02
N LYS A 79 31.27 10.35 -25.08
CA LYS A 79 32.68 10.69 -25.33
C LYS A 79 33.60 10.27 -24.18
N LEU A 80 33.21 10.46 -22.92
CA LEU A 80 33.97 10.00 -21.76
C LEU A 80 34.06 8.46 -21.71
N ALA A 81 32.98 7.75 -22.05
CA ALA A 81 32.96 6.30 -22.16
C ALA A 81 33.99 5.80 -23.20
N SER A 82 34.03 6.42 -24.39
CA SER A 82 35.05 6.12 -25.40
C SER A 82 36.47 6.36 -24.89
N LEU A 83 36.74 7.51 -24.28
CA LEU A 83 38.06 7.86 -23.73
C LEU A 83 38.51 6.89 -22.60
N ILE A 84 37.59 6.41 -21.76
CA ILE A 84 37.89 5.40 -20.73
C ILE A 84 38.32 4.08 -21.37
N LEU A 85 37.64 3.63 -22.43
CA LEU A 85 38.02 2.42 -23.17
C LEU A 85 39.38 2.57 -23.86
N GLU A 86 39.63 3.71 -24.51
CA GLU A 86 40.91 4.04 -25.15
C GLU A 86 42.09 4.06 -24.16
N ASN A 87 41.84 4.38 -22.88
CA ASN A 87 42.85 4.48 -21.83
C ASN A 87 42.81 3.29 -20.84
N ASN A 88 42.07 2.21 -21.13
CA ASN A 88 41.84 1.10 -20.20
C ASN A 88 43.14 0.46 -19.68
N ASP A 89 44.13 0.24 -20.55
CA ASP A 89 45.44 -0.34 -20.20
C ASP A 89 46.25 0.52 -19.22
N GLU A 90 46.16 1.85 -19.36
CA GLU A 90 46.84 2.79 -18.46
C GLU A 90 46.11 2.86 -17.12
N LEU A 91 44.78 2.89 -17.13
CA LEU A 91 43.95 2.83 -15.91
C LEU A 91 44.23 1.54 -15.13
N ALA A 92 44.34 0.40 -15.81
CA ALA A 92 44.71 -0.87 -15.20
C ALA A 92 46.11 -0.83 -14.55
N ALA A 93 47.10 -0.26 -15.23
CA ALA A 93 48.47 -0.13 -14.71
C ALA A 93 48.55 0.82 -13.50
N LEU A 94 47.76 1.88 -13.47
CA LEU A 94 47.66 2.79 -12.33
C LEU A 94 47.01 2.11 -11.11
N GLU A 95 45.95 1.33 -11.31
CA GLU A 95 45.26 0.60 -10.23
C GLU A 95 46.14 -0.52 -9.63
N ALA A 96 46.85 -1.24 -10.49
CA ALA A 96 47.87 -2.21 -10.10
C ALA A 96 49.01 -1.55 -9.31
N ALA A 97 49.39 -0.33 -9.65
CA ALA A 97 50.42 0.42 -8.93
C ALA A 97 49.94 1.04 -7.61
N SER A 98 48.68 1.46 -7.50
CA SER A 98 48.16 2.11 -6.29
C SER A 98 47.66 1.15 -5.23
N MET A 99 46.79 0.19 -5.59
CA MET A 99 46.20 -0.76 -4.63
C MET A 99 46.66 -2.21 -4.82
N GLY A 100 47.38 -2.52 -5.90
CA GLY A 100 47.87 -3.88 -6.15
C GLY A 100 46.85 -4.81 -6.83
N LYS A 101 45.84 -4.26 -7.51
CA LYS A 101 44.88 -5.06 -8.28
C LYS A 101 45.56 -5.67 -9.53
N PRO A 102 45.55 -6.99 -9.74
CA PRO A 102 46.23 -7.60 -10.89
C PRO A 102 45.63 -7.19 -12.25
N LEU A 103 46.49 -6.90 -13.22
CA LEU A 103 46.08 -6.55 -14.60
C LEU A 103 45.18 -7.61 -15.23
N GLY A 104 45.44 -8.89 -14.95
CA GLY A 104 44.68 -10.01 -15.51
C GLY A 104 43.21 -10.10 -15.04
N THR A 105 42.83 -9.36 -13.99
CA THR A 105 41.46 -9.31 -13.45
C THR A 105 40.85 -7.90 -13.49
N PHE A 106 41.46 -6.97 -14.25
CA PHE A 106 40.95 -5.62 -14.43
C PHE A 106 39.92 -5.56 -15.57
N PHE A 107 38.66 -5.30 -15.21
CA PHE A 107 37.56 -5.07 -16.15
C PHE A 107 36.84 -3.73 -15.89
N ASP A 108 37.38 -2.95 -14.96
CA ASP A 108 36.73 -1.80 -14.33
C ASP A 108 36.51 -0.66 -15.32
N GLY A 109 37.40 -0.49 -16.31
CA GLY A 109 37.23 0.48 -17.40
C GLY A 109 36.09 0.12 -18.34
N HIS A 110 35.89 -1.17 -18.65
CA HIS A 110 34.76 -1.63 -19.46
C HIS A 110 33.42 -1.39 -18.73
N ILE A 111 33.32 -1.78 -17.45
CA ILE A 111 32.11 -1.50 -16.66
C ILE A 111 31.85 0.00 -16.52
N ALA A 112 32.89 0.80 -16.25
CA ALA A 112 32.73 2.24 -16.14
C ALA A 112 32.20 2.86 -17.45
N ALA A 113 32.79 2.50 -18.59
CA ALA A 113 32.33 2.96 -19.90
C ALA A 113 30.89 2.49 -20.21
N GLU A 114 30.52 1.26 -19.85
CA GLU A 114 29.16 0.76 -19.96
C GLU A 114 28.18 1.60 -19.12
N LYS A 115 28.50 1.91 -17.86
CA LYS A 115 27.65 2.76 -17.00
C LYS A 115 27.51 4.18 -17.53
N TRP A 116 28.57 4.79 -18.06
CA TRP A 116 28.50 6.10 -18.73
C TRP A 116 27.60 6.06 -19.97
N ASN A 117 27.74 5.04 -20.83
CA ASN A 117 26.87 4.88 -21.99
C ASN A 117 25.41 4.64 -21.59
N TYR A 118 25.16 3.77 -20.63
CA TYR A 118 23.82 3.44 -20.12
C TYR A 118 23.07 4.68 -19.61
N TYR A 119 23.71 5.45 -18.72
CA TYR A 119 23.08 6.66 -18.19
C TYR A 119 22.96 7.81 -19.21
N SER A 120 23.73 7.80 -20.31
CA SER A 120 23.68 8.87 -21.32
C SER A 120 22.30 9.09 -21.96
N GLU A 121 21.40 8.10 -21.87
CA GLU A 121 20.05 8.14 -22.44
C GLU A 121 18.94 8.10 -21.37
N ALA A 122 19.29 7.84 -20.11
CA ALA A 122 18.31 7.50 -19.05
C ALA A 122 17.48 8.69 -18.55
N ALA A 123 18.01 9.92 -18.54
CA ALA A 123 17.39 11.04 -17.81
C ALA A 123 16.04 11.54 -18.33
N TYR A 124 15.57 11.13 -19.52
CA TYR A 124 14.18 11.40 -19.94
C TYR A 124 13.13 10.55 -19.19
N SER A 125 13.55 9.50 -18.46
CA SER A 125 12.69 8.72 -17.58
C SER A 125 12.38 9.43 -16.25
N VAL A 126 13.08 10.53 -15.96
CA VAL A 126 12.85 11.36 -14.78
C VAL A 126 11.61 12.23 -14.98
N GLN A 127 10.50 11.78 -14.43
CA GLN A 127 9.21 12.46 -14.50
C GLN A 127 8.67 12.73 -13.09
N GLY A 128 8.03 13.88 -12.93
CA GLY A 128 7.22 14.19 -11.74
C GLY A 128 5.76 13.79 -11.94
N THR A 129 5.01 13.86 -10.85
CA THR A 129 3.56 13.66 -10.80
C THR A 129 2.83 15.01 -10.81
N THR A 130 1.52 15.03 -11.11
CA THR A 130 0.73 16.26 -10.95
C THR A 130 -0.60 15.98 -10.27
N SER A 131 -0.92 16.78 -9.25
CA SER A 131 -2.13 16.67 -8.44
C SER A 131 -3.06 17.86 -8.67
N VAL A 132 -4.35 17.60 -8.72
CA VAL A 132 -5.42 18.63 -8.72
C VAL A 132 -6.11 18.74 -7.35
N GLN A 133 -5.68 17.93 -6.38
CA GLN A 133 -6.46 17.58 -5.19
C GLN A 133 -6.55 18.71 -4.14
N THR A 134 -5.66 19.72 -4.21
CA THR A 134 -5.83 20.97 -3.45
C THR A 134 -6.57 21.98 -4.32
N PRO A 135 -7.83 22.34 -4.02
CA PRO A 135 -8.56 23.34 -4.81
C PRO A 135 -7.81 24.66 -4.83
N GLY A 136 -7.99 25.48 -5.85
CA GLY A 136 -7.37 26.81 -5.89
C GLY A 136 -5.86 26.82 -6.07
N PHE A 137 -5.27 25.67 -6.37
CA PHE A 137 -3.87 25.58 -6.74
C PHE A 137 -3.62 24.48 -7.78
N LEU A 138 -2.65 24.71 -8.65
CA LEU A 138 -2.04 23.69 -9.49
C LEU A 138 -0.89 23.04 -8.70
N ASN A 139 -1.05 21.78 -8.31
CA ASN A 139 0.03 21.00 -7.70
C ASN A 139 0.76 20.14 -8.73
N MET A 140 2.08 20.18 -8.72
CA MET A 140 2.93 19.24 -9.45
C MET A 140 4.22 18.99 -8.68
N THR A 141 4.70 17.76 -8.68
CA THR A 141 6.07 17.50 -8.25
C THR A 141 7.01 17.75 -9.43
N LEU A 142 8.08 18.49 -9.19
CA LEU A 142 9.20 18.65 -10.10
C LEU A 142 10.35 17.80 -9.55
N ARG A 143 10.85 16.84 -10.33
CA ARG A 143 12.04 16.06 -9.96
C ARG A 143 13.27 16.81 -10.47
N GLN A 144 13.91 17.55 -9.56
CA GLN A 144 15.01 18.45 -9.89
C GLN A 144 16.33 17.92 -9.31
N PRO A 145 17.48 18.16 -9.95
CA PRO A 145 18.77 17.84 -9.33
C PRO A 145 18.96 18.63 -8.02
N TYR A 146 19.55 17.98 -7.01
CA TYR A 146 19.90 18.56 -5.71
C TYR A 146 20.79 19.80 -5.78
N GLY A 147 21.64 19.92 -6.81
CA GLY A 147 22.67 20.96 -6.89
C GLY A 147 24.07 20.36 -6.88
N VAL A 148 24.82 20.66 -5.82
CA VAL A 148 26.15 20.06 -5.59
C VAL A 148 25.99 18.74 -4.83
N VAL A 149 26.51 17.68 -5.43
CA VAL A 149 26.57 16.32 -4.86
C VAL A 149 28.01 15.98 -4.51
N ALA A 150 28.24 15.39 -3.33
CA ALA A 150 29.52 14.79 -2.99
C ALA A 150 29.54 13.29 -3.32
N ALA A 151 30.64 12.79 -3.85
CA ALA A 151 30.86 11.36 -4.06
C ALA A 151 32.14 10.93 -3.33
N ILE A 152 32.05 10.04 -2.36
CA ILE A 152 33.21 9.54 -1.62
C ILE A 152 33.37 8.05 -1.95
N ILE A 153 34.43 7.71 -2.69
CA ILE A 153 34.66 6.36 -3.21
C ILE A 153 35.75 5.61 -2.43
N PRO A 154 35.66 4.26 -2.35
CA PRO A 154 36.66 3.42 -1.72
C PRO A 154 37.83 3.19 -2.68
N TRP A 155 38.81 2.43 -2.20
CA TRP A 155 40.05 2.14 -2.90
C TRP A 155 40.08 0.81 -3.64
N ASN A 156 39.06 -0.06 -3.48
CA ASN A 156 39.11 -1.43 -3.98
C ASN A 156 38.62 -1.58 -5.44
N LEU A 157 37.74 -0.69 -5.88
CA LEU A 157 37.20 -0.59 -7.25
C LEU A 157 36.91 0.89 -7.60
N PRO A 158 37.89 1.82 -7.47
CA PRO A 158 37.61 3.26 -7.48
C PRO A 158 37.00 3.72 -8.82
N LEU A 159 37.45 3.17 -9.96
CA LEU A 159 36.90 3.49 -11.27
C LEU A 159 35.43 3.07 -11.44
N VAL A 160 35.05 1.90 -10.91
CA VAL A 160 33.65 1.43 -10.92
C VAL A 160 32.79 2.36 -10.07
N PHE A 161 33.18 2.61 -8.81
CA PHE A 161 32.41 3.48 -7.91
C PHE A 161 32.40 4.95 -8.34
N LEU A 162 33.42 5.42 -9.06
CA LEU A 162 33.39 6.72 -9.73
C LEU A 162 32.24 6.76 -10.74
N SER A 163 32.16 5.79 -11.65
CA SER A 163 31.12 5.74 -12.68
C SER A 163 29.71 5.56 -12.11
N ASN A 164 29.55 4.63 -11.14
CA ASN A 164 28.26 4.36 -10.47
C ASN A 164 27.68 5.60 -9.77
N LYS A 165 28.53 6.48 -9.23
CA LYS A 165 28.08 7.67 -8.50
C LYS A 165 27.94 8.90 -9.41
N LEU A 166 28.91 9.14 -10.30
CA LEU A 166 28.93 10.35 -11.12
C LEU A 166 27.90 10.29 -12.25
N ALA A 167 27.82 9.20 -13.00
CA ALA A 167 26.94 9.12 -14.16
C ALA A 167 25.46 9.40 -13.82
N PRO A 168 24.82 8.72 -12.84
CA PRO A 168 23.43 9.03 -12.48
C PRO A 168 23.25 10.42 -11.86
N ALA A 169 24.20 10.91 -11.06
CA ALA A 169 24.11 12.26 -10.48
C ALA A 169 24.17 13.37 -11.55
N LEU A 170 25.11 13.25 -12.48
CA LEU A 170 25.35 14.24 -13.53
C LEU A 170 24.24 14.26 -14.59
N ILE A 171 23.67 13.11 -14.97
CA ILE A 171 22.69 13.07 -16.08
C ILE A 171 21.37 13.72 -15.69
N VAL A 172 20.98 13.66 -14.42
CA VAL A 172 19.81 14.41 -13.92
C VAL A 172 20.09 15.90 -13.71
N GLY A 173 21.35 16.34 -13.87
CA GLY A 173 21.74 17.74 -13.89
C GLY A 173 22.46 18.26 -12.65
N ASN A 174 22.89 17.40 -11.71
CA ASN A 174 23.75 17.84 -10.60
C ASN A 174 25.17 18.15 -11.09
N THR A 175 25.92 18.87 -10.26
CA THR A 175 27.39 18.94 -10.33
C THR A 175 27.99 18.11 -9.19
N VAL A 176 29.18 17.56 -9.39
CA VAL A 176 29.76 16.58 -8.47
C VAL A 176 31.14 17.01 -7.98
N VAL A 177 31.36 16.88 -6.66
CA VAL A 177 32.69 16.86 -6.04
C VAL A 177 33.00 15.45 -5.57
N LEU A 178 33.89 14.76 -6.28
CA LEU A 178 34.33 13.43 -5.91
C LEU A 178 35.60 13.50 -5.06
N LYS A 179 35.59 12.86 -3.89
CA LYS A 179 36.79 12.54 -3.12
C LYS A 179 37.17 11.08 -3.33
N SER A 180 38.29 10.86 -4.03
CA SER A 180 38.88 9.53 -4.23
C SER A 180 39.70 9.11 -3.02
N SER A 181 39.69 7.82 -2.69
CA SER A 181 40.42 7.32 -1.52
C SER A 181 41.93 7.55 -1.65
N GLU A 182 42.52 8.01 -0.55
CA GLU A 182 43.96 8.17 -0.35
C GLU A 182 44.79 6.92 -0.65
N LYS A 183 44.20 5.71 -0.68
CA LYS A 183 44.92 4.47 -1.05
C LYS A 183 44.92 4.18 -2.55
N ALA A 184 43.96 4.71 -3.31
CA ALA A 184 43.84 4.49 -4.75
C ALA A 184 43.37 5.74 -5.52
N PRO A 185 44.13 6.85 -5.49
CA PRO A 185 43.74 8.10 -6.12
C PRO A 185 44.05 8.16 -7.64
N LEU A 186 45.01 7.36 -8.12
CA LEU A 186 45.68 7.60 -9.41
C LEU A 186 44.75 7.43 -10.62
N THR A 187 43.87 6.43 -10.61
CA THR A 187 42.87 6.22 -11.67
C THR A 187 41.82 7.33 -11.68
N SER A 188 41.43 7.84 -10.52
CA SER A 188 40.51 8.99 -10.43
C SER A 188 41.15 10.28 -10.97
N ALA A 189 42.43 10.53 -10.67
CA ALA A 189 43.19 11.65 -11.22
C ALA A 189 43.36 11.54 -12.74
N LYS A 190 43.65 10.34 -13.27
CA LYS A 190 43.67 10.08 -14.72
C LYS A 190 42.32 10.35 -15.36
N VAL A 191 41.20 9.87 -14.78
CA VAL A 191 39.85 10.14 -15.27
C VAL A 191 39.55 11.65 -15.31
N ALA A 192 40.07 12.44 -14.38
CA ALA A 192 39.92 13.90 -14.42
C ALA A 192 40.48 14.53 -15.70
N SER A 193 41.63 14.04 -16.19
CA SER A 193 42.17 14.45 -17.50
C SER A 193 41.29 14.01 -18.68
N LEU A 194 40.60 12.87 -18.57
CA LEU A 194 39.65 12.38 -19.58
C LEU A 194 38.33 13.16 -19.56
N VAL A 195 37.88 13.63 -18.40
CA VAL A 195 36.73 14.54 -18.23
C VAL A 195 37.01 15.87 -18.96
N GLN A 196 38.21 16.42 -18.80
CA GLN A 196 38.62 17.63 -19.53
C GLN A 196 38.65 17.39 -21.05
N GLN A 197 39.20 16.26 -21.51
CA GLN A 197 39.21 15.88 -22.93
C GLN A 197 37.81 15.61 -23.50
N ALA A 198 36.91 15.02 -22.71
CA ALA A 198 35.50 14.85 -23.05
C ALA A 198 34.82 16.21 -23.25
N GLY A 199 35.27 17.25 -22.53
CA GLY A 199 34.83 18.64 -22.70
C GLY A 199 33.69 19.02 -21.75
N PHE A 200 33.53 18.32 -20.63
CA PHE A 200 32.58 18.73 -19.59
C PHE A 200 32.85 20.20 -19.19
N PRO A 201 31.80 21.02 -18.99
CA PRO A 201 32.01 22.40 -18.58
C PRO A 201 32.77 22.51 -17.26
N PRO A 202 33.63 23.55 -17.09
CA PRO A 202 34.33 23.84 -15.86
C PRO A 202 33.43 23.75 -14.62
N GLY A 203 33.92 23.07 -13.58
CA GLY A 203 33.23 22.90 -12.30
C GLY A 203 32.12 21.83 -12.27
N VAL A 204 31.66 21.30 -13.40
CA VAL A 204 30.60 20.26 -13.41
C VAL A 204 31.03 18.98 -12.71
N ILE A 205 32.30 18.60 -12.89
CA ILE A 205 32.96 17.52 -12.16
C ILE A 205 34.22 18.11 -11.53
N ASN A 206 34.40 17.88 -10.24
CA ASN A 206 35.63 18.19 -9.51
C ASN A 206 36.10 16.88 -8.86
N ILE A 207 37.38 16.55 -8.98
CA ILE A 207 37.97 15.33 -8.42
C ILE A 207 39.11 15.74 -7.50
N ILE A 208 38.94 15.45 -6.21
CA ILE A 208 39.92 15.74 -5.17
C ILE A 208 40.44 14.44 -4.52
N THR A 209 41.68 14.51 -4.05
CA THR A 209 42.44 13.41 -3.42
C THR A 209 42.82 13.84 -2.01
N GLY A 210 42.73 12.97 -1.00
CA GLY A 210 43.12 13.33 0.37
C GLY A 210 42.55 12.39 1.42
N PHE A 211 42.87 12.61 2.70
CA PHE A 211 42.44 11.71 3.77
C PHE A 211 40.97 11.87 4.17
N GLY A 212 40.35 10.77 4.61
CA GLY A 212 38.93 10.77 5.03
C GLY A 212 38.59 11.68 6.22
N ASN A 213 39.55 11.98 7.10
CA ASN A 213 39.40 12.89 8.24
C ASN A 213 39.61 14.38 7.89
N VAL A 214 40.09 14.69 6.68
CA VAL A 214 40.22 16.06 6.16
C VAL A 214 39.11 16.28 5.13
N SER A 215 39.40 16.24 3.83
CA SER A 215 38.43 16.49 2.75
C SER A 215 37.18 15.60 2.81
N GLY A 216 37.31 14.34 3.23
CA GLY A 216 36.15 13.46 3.43
C GLY A 216 35.20 13.94 4.55
N SER A 217 35.77 14.46 5.65
CA SER A 217 35.00 15.04 6.76
C SER A 217 34.38 16.35 6.34
N ILE A 218 35.16 17.24 5.69
CA ILE A 218 34.68 18.53 5.18
C ILE A 218 33.51 18.31 4.22
N LEU A 219 33.62 17.49 3.17
CA LEU A 219 32.48 17.20 2.26
C LEU A 219 31.24 16.69 3.00
N SER A 220 31.43 15.88 4.04
CA SER A 220 30.32 15.34 4.84
C SER A 220 29.64 16.40 5.71
N SER A 221 30.38 17.40 6.19
CA SER A 221 29.85 18.56 6.92
C SER A 221 29.57 19.81 6.07
N HIS A 222 29.96 19.84 4.79
CA HIS A 222 29.94 21.07 3.99
C HIS A 222 28.51 21.56 3.76
N MET A 223 28.28 22.86 3.95
CA MET A 223 26.93 23.43 3.98
C MET A 223 26.27 23.56 2.59
N ASP A 224 27.05 23.61 1.51
CA ASP A 224 26.54 23.67 0.13
C ASP A 224 26.37 22.31 -0.56
N VAL A 225 26.91 21.22 -0.01
CA VAL A 225 26.67 19.87 -0.53
C VAL A 225 25.25 19.44 -0.14
N ARG A 226 24.40 19.05 -1.09
CA ARG A 226 22.98 18.73 -0.87
C ARG A 226 22.68 17.23 -0.81
N ALA A 227 23.46 16.41 -1.50
CA ALA A 227 23.48 14.95 -1.34
C ALA A 227 24.92 14.43 -1.33
N LEU A 228 25.14 13.29 -0.69
CA LEU A 228 26.43 12.62 -0.59
C LEU A 228 26.26 11.12 -0.79
N SER A 229 26.96 10.54 -1.76
CA SER A 229 27.03 9.09 -1.95
C SER A 229 28.39 8.56 -1.51
N PHE A 230 28.42 7.67 -0.52
CA PHE A 230 29.62 7.05 0.03
C PHE A 230 29.62 5.55 -0.21
N THR A 231 30.79 4.99 -0.54
CA THR A 231 31.02 3.55 -0.44
C THR A 231 32.24 3.26 0.43
N GLY A 232 32.14 2.31 1.37
CA GLY A 232 33.25 1.89 2.23
C GLY A 232 32.83 1.26 3.56
N SER A 233 33.66 1.36 4.60
CA SER A 233 33.39 0.68 5.88
C SER A 233 32.16 1.21 6.60
N GLY A 234 31.40 0.32 7.27
CA GLY A 234 30.25 0.72 8.08
C GLY A 234 30.59 1.66 9.24
N ARG A 235 31.83 1.62 9.75
CA ARG A 235 32.34 2.61 10.72
C ARG A 235 32.37 4.02 10.12
N THR A 236 32.90 4.16 8.91
CA THR A 236 32.97 5.46 8.21
C THR A 236 31.61 5.92 7.73
N GLY A 237 30.75 5.02 7.22
CA GLY A 237 29.37 5.36 6.84
C GLY A 237 28.58 6.01 7.99
N ARG A 238 28.70 5.45 9.21
CA ARG A 238 28.12 6.05 10.42
C ARG A 238 28.69 7.44 10.75
N LEU A 239 29.98 7.68 10.55
CA LEU A 239 30.60 9.00 10.75
C LEU A 239 30.11 10.02 9.72
N ILE A 240 30.00 9.63 8.45
CA ILE A 240 29.49 10.48 7.36
C ILE A 240 28.03 10.86 7.60
N GLN A 241 27.19 9.89 7.95
CA GLN A 241 25.79 10.13 8.28
C GLN A 241 25.65 11.02 9.53
N THR A 242 26.55 10.85 10.52
CA THR A 242 26.64 11.76 11.68
C THR A 242 27.04 13.18 11.28
N ALA A 243 27.98 13.37 10.36
CA ALA A 243 28.43 14.68 9.90
C ALA A 243 27.37 15.39 9.03
N ALA A 244 26.66 14.64 8.16
CA ALA A 244 25.51 15.14 7.41
C ALA A 244 24.38 15.60 8.36
N ALA A 245 24.03 14.78 9.35
CA ALA A 245 23.03 15.10 10.36
C ALA A 245 23.42 16.32 11.23
N LYS A 246 24.71 16.52 11.52
CA LYS A 246 25.23 17.65 12.30
C LYS A 246 25.39 18.96 11.51
N SER A 247 25.31 18.93 10.18
CA SER A 247 25.55 20.09 9.32
C SER A 247 24.26 20.65 8.73
N ASN A 248 23.87 20.14 7.56
CA ASN A 248 22.78 20.70 6.75
C ASN A 248 21.72 19.66 6.34
N LEU A 249 21.72 18.47 6.97
CA LEU A 249 20.81 17.36 6.66
C LEU A 249 20.87 16.89 5.19
N LYS A 250 22.02 17.07 4.51
CA LYS A 250 22.26 16.52 3.17
C LYS A 250 21.87 15.03 3.09
N GLN A 251 21.27 14.61 1.98
CA GLN A 251 20.93 13.20 1.79
C GLN A 251 22.19 12.35 1.76
N VAL A 252 22.16 11.16 2.38
CA VAL A 252 23.32 10.26 2.44
C VAL A 252 22.95 8.87 1.93
N TYR A 253 23.63 8.47 0.87
CA TYR A 253 23.54 7.13 0.27
C TYR A 253 24.79 6.35 0.63
N LEU A 254 24.62 5.13 1.15
CA LEU A 254 25.67 4.32 1.74
C LEU A 254 25.67 2.94 1.07
N GLU A 255 26.78 2.59 0.44
CA GLU A 255 27.10 1.20 0.06
C GLU A 255 28.23 0.72 0.96
N LEU A 256 27.95 -0.28 1.81
CA LEU A 256 28.84 -0.69 2.88
C LEU A 256 29.27 -2.15 2.73
N GLY A 257 30.12 -2.59 3.65
CA GLY A 257 30.66 -3.94 3.69
C GLY A 257 29.62 -5.06 3.82
N GLY A 258 30.07 -6.31 3.69
CA GLY A 258 29.22 -7.50 3.73
C GLY A 258 29.82 -8.68 4.47
N LYS A 259 28.95 -9.60 4.87
CA LYS A 259 29.30 -10.95 5.37
C LYS A 259 28.50 -12.02 4.64
N SER A 260 28.57 -11.93 3.31
CA SER A 260 27.69 -12.62 2.37
C SER A 260 27.74 -14.15 2.55
N PRO A 261 26.61 -14.81 2.84
CA PRO A 261 26.55 -16.27 2.90
C PRO A 261 26.42 -16.89 1.49
N ALA A 262 26.95 -18.09 1.32
CA ALA A 262 26.59 -18.99 0.23
C ALA A 262 26.10 -20.32 0.82
N ILE A 263 24.91 -20.78 0.44
CA ILE A 263 24.27 -22.00 0.94
C ILE A 263 24.30 -23.05 -0.15
N ILE A 264 24.94 -24.20 0.12
CA ILE A 264 25.17 -25.28 -0.86
C ILE A 264 24.40 -26.53 -0.41
N PHE A 265 23.34 -26.87 -1.13
CA PHE A 265 22.56 -28.08 -0.91
C PHE A 265 23.16 -29.32 -1.60
N ASP A 266 22.75 -30.50 -1.14
CA ASP A 266 23.17 -31.79 -1.66
C ASP A 266 22.89 -32.02 -3.15
N ASP A 267 21.80 -31.44 -3.64
CA ASP A 267 21.38 -31.47 -5.04
C ASP A 267 22.06 -30.40 -5.92
N ALA A 268 22.94 -29.55 -5.37
CA ALA A 268 23.67 -28.54 -6.11
C ALA A 268 24.61 -29.12 -7.18
N GLU A 269 24.92 -28.33 -8.22
CA GLU A 269 25.98 -28.66 -9.16
C GLU A 269 27.35 -28.38 -8.54
N LEU A 270 27.85 -29.37 -7.80
CA LEU A 270 28.92 -29.21 -6.80
C LEU A 270 30.20 -28.55 -7.33
N GLU A 271 30.68 -28.96 -8.50
CA GLU A 271 31.89 -28.36 -9.09
C GLU A 271 31.71 -26.89 -9.47
N THR A 272 30.54 -26.54 -10.00
CA THR A 272 30.21 -25.15 -10.36
C THR A 272 30.12 -24.29 -9.11
N ALA A 273 29.44 -24.79 -8.07
CA ALA A 273 29.33 -24.12 -6.78
C ALA A 273 30.72 -23.87 -6.15
N VAL A 274 31.61 -24.87 -6.15
CA VAL A 274 33.00 -24.75 -5.67
C VAL A 274 33.76 -23.67 -6.44
N LYS A 275 33.78 -23.75 -7.77
CA LYS A 275 34.56 -22.83 -8.63
C LYS A 275 34.12 -21.37 -8.43
N GLN A 276 32.81 -21.13 -8.37
CA GLN A 276 32.24 -19.79 -8.26
C GLN A 276 32.42 -19.18 -6.85
N THR A 277 32.19 -19.93 -5.77
CA THR A 277 32.39 -19.40 -4.40
C THR A 277 33.86 -19.20 -4.05
N ALA A 278 34.76 -20.05 -4.54
CA ALA A 278 36.21 -19.87 -4.39
C ALA A 278 36.69 -18.62 -5.14
N TYR A 279 36.24 -18.42 -6.38
CA TYR A 279 36.53 -17.20 -7.14
C TYR A 279 36.00 -15.93 -6.45
N SER A 280 34.80 -15.99 -5.85
CA SER A 280 34.18 -14.87 -5.12
C SER A 280 35.04 -14.31 -3.97
N ILE A 281 35.79 -15.16 -3.26
CA ILE A 281 36.70 -14.73 -2.19
C ILE A 281 38.16 -14.54 -2.66
N GLN A 282 38.57 -15.17 -3.77
CA GLN A 282 39.86 -14.92 -4.41
C GLN A 282 39.91 -13.56 -5.11
N TRP A 283 38.81 -13.13 -5.72
CA TRP A 283 38.76 -11.91 -6.54
C TRP A 283 39.20 -10.68 -5.74
N ASN A 284 40.09 -9.88 -6.35
CA ASN A 284 40.76 -8.73 -5.73
C ASN A 284 41.44 -9.04 -4.38
N SER A 285 41.92 -10.28 -4.19
CA SER A 285 42.49 -10.79 -2.94
C SER A 285 41.53 -10.66 -1.74
N GLY A 286 40.23 -10.88 -1.98
CA GLY A 286 39.15 -10.81 -0.98
C GLY A 286 38.72 -9.39 -0.59
N GLN A 287 39.22 -8.36 -1.27
CA GLN A 287 38.92 -6.95 -1.00
C GLN A 287 37.63 -6.52 -1.74
N VAL A 288 36.54 -7.25 -1.48
CA VAL A 288 35.26 -7.20 -2.20
C VAL A 288 34.12 -7.29 -1.19
N CYS A 289 33.26 -6.28 -1.15
CA CYS A 289 32.16 -6.17 -0.17
C CYS A 289 31.12 -7.30 -0.29
N MET A 290 30.94 -7.85 -1.49
CA MET A 290 29.98 -8.93 -1.77
C MET A 290 30.58 -10.35 -1.68
N ALA A 291 31.87 -10.50 -1.32
CA ALA A 291 32.55 -11.81 -1.28
C ALA A 291 31.89 -12.81 -0.32
N ASN A 292 31.77 -14.07 -0.75
CA ASN A 292 31.18 -15.15 0.05
C ASN A 292 32.13 -15.63 1.16
N SER A 293 32.35 -14.79 2.16
CA SER A 293 33.24 -15.07 3.31
C SER A 293 32.63 -16.00 4.37
N ARG A 294 31.35 -16.38 4.21
CA ARG A 294 30.70 -17.51 4.90
C ARG A 294 30.11 -18.45 3.87
N ILE A 295 30.41 -19.73 3.98
CA ILE A 295 29.82 -20.80 3.17
C ILE A 295 29.20 -21.81 4.13
N TYR A 296 27.94 -22.16 3.87
CA TYR A 296 27.18 -23.18 4.60
C TYR A 296 26.93 -24.33 3.63
N VAL A 297 27.36 -25.54 3.99
CA VAL A 297 27.29 -26.73 3.13
C VAL A 297 26.50 -27.83 3.83
N GLN A 298 25.62 -28.52 3.11
CA GLN A 298 24.84 -29.61 3.69
C GLN A 298 25.74 -30.79 4.08
N ASP A 299 25.47 -31.37 5.25
CA ASP A 299 26.25 -32.47 5.86
C ASP A 299 26.55 -33.64 4.91
N THR A 300 25.57 -34.09 4.12
CA THR A 300 25.68 -35.19 3.14
C THR A 300 26.74 -34.98 2.05
N ILE A 301 27.16 -33.74 1.77
CA ILE A 301 28.16 -33.39 0.75
C ILE A 301 29.38 -32.62 1.29
N ALA A 302 29.40 -32.29 2.58
CA ALA A 302 30.35 -31.34 3.18
C ALA A 302 31.82 -31.69 2.94
N ASP A 303 32.26 -32.92 3.23
CA ASP A 303 33.67 -33.30 3.08
C ASP A 303 34.12 -33.30 1.60
N LYS A 304 33.24 -33.69 0.66
CA LYS A 304 33.53 -33.63 -0.77
C LYS A 304 33.64 -32.19 -1.27
N TYR A 305 32.74 -31.31 -0.82
CA TYR A 305 32.80 -29.88 -1.15
C TYR A 305 34.09 -29.25 -0.64
N ILE A 306 34.44 -29.48 0.63
CA ILE A 306 35.61 -28.87 1.28
C ILE A 306 36.91 -29.34 0.63
N ALA A 307 37.03 -30.63 0.30
CA ALA A 307 38.19 -31.16 -0.41
C ALA A 307 38.36 -30.52 -1.80
N LEU A 308 37.28 -30.42 -2.58
CA LEU A 308 37.31 -29.78 -3.91
C LEU A 308 37.58 -28.27 -3.81
N PHE A 309 36.99 -27.58 -2.83
CA PHE A 309 37.21 -26.16 -2.60
C PHE A 309 38.67 -25.89 -2.24
N LYS A 310 39.26 -26.65 -1.31
CA LYS A 310 40.67 -26.53 -0.94
C LYS A 310 41.59 -26.74 -2.14
N ASP A 311 41.37 -27.81 -2.90
CA ASP A 311 42.18 -28.14 -4.08
C ASP A 311 42.14 -27.04 -5.17
N TYR A 312 40.95 -26.51 -5.46
CA TYR A 312 40.77 -25.42 -6.42
C TYR A 312 41.37 -24.10 -5.91
N PHE A 313 41.10 -23.73 -4.65
CA PHE A 313 41.55 -22.48 -4.03
C PHE A 313 43.08 -22.42 -3.85
N GLU A 314 43.74 -23.57 -3.72
CA GLU A 314 45.21 -23.66 -3.69
C GLU A 314 45.84 -23.62 -5.10
N LYS A 315 45.18 -24.17 -6.12
CA LYS A 315 45.72 -24.24 -7.50
C LYS A 315 45.53 -22.97 -8.32
N GLU A 316 44.38 -22.34 -8.20
CA GLU A 316 44.01 -21.19 -9.06
C GLU A 316 44.63 -19.87 -8.59
N VAL A 317 45.33 -19.85 -7.45
CA VAL A 317 45.97 -18.64 -6.90
C VAL A 317 47.35 -18.44 -7.49
N ALA A 318 47.41 -17.61 -8.54
CA ALA A 318 48.65 -17.09 -9.10
C ALA A 318 49.01 -15.78 -8.39
N MET A 319 49.74 -15.90 -7.27
CA MET A 319 50.19 -14.77 -6.46
C MET A 319 51.52 -14.18 -6.98
N GLY A 320 51.61 -12.86 -7.09
CA GLY A 320 52.83 -12.17 -7.52
C GLY A 320 52.60 -10.69 -7.81
N ASP A 321 53.55 -10.08 -8.54
CA ASP A 321 53.47 -8.69 -8.98
C ASP A 321 52.17 -8.44 -9.79
N PRO A 322 51.29 -7.53 -9.35
CA PRO A 322 50.05 -7.18 -10.05
C PRO A 322 50.22 -6.76 -11.51
N LEU A 323 51.41 -6.27 -11.90
CA LEU A 323 51.74 -5.91 -13.30
C LEU A 323 52.18 -7.12 -14.15
N ALA A 324 52.47 -8.28 -13.55
CA ALA A 324 52.92 -9.45 -14.27
C ALA A 324 51.77 -10.23 -14.92
N LYS A 325 51.99 -10.68 -16.16
CA LYS A 325 51.00 -11.47 -16.91
C LYS A 325 50.75 -12.81 -16.23
N GLY A 326 49.48 -13.13 -15.99
CA GLY A 326 49.05 -14.40 -15.38
C GLY A 326 48.91 -14.35 -13.86
N VAL A 327 49.31 -13.25 -13.20
CA VAL A 327 48.98 -13.01 -11.79
C VAL A 327 47.48 -12.68 -11.66
N ASN A 328 46.82 -13.30 -10.70
CA ASN A 328 45.41 -13.06 -10.37
C ASN A 328 45.15 -12.78 -8.89
N HIS A 329 46.16 -12.89 -8.03
CA HIS A 329 46.08 -12.62 -6.60
C HIS A 329 47.17 -11.61 -6.18
N GLY A 330 46.76 -10.38 -5.89
CA GLY A 330 47.64 -9.28 -5.49
C GLY A 330 47.84 -9.19 -3.96
N PRO A 331 48.59 -8.19 -3.48
CA PRO A 331 48.68 -7.84 -2.07
C PRO A 331 47.37 -7.22 -1.55
N GLN A 332 47.30 -7.01 -0.23
CA GLN A 332 46.34 -6.08 0.37
C GLN A 332 46.75 -4.63 0.07
N ALA A 333 45.79 -3.72 -0.07
CA ALA A 333 46.05 -2.39 -0.62
C ALA A 333 47.03 -1.52 0.18
N ASP A 334 47.14 -1.71 1.49
CA ASP A 334 48.14 -1.03 2.33
C ASP A 334 48.48 -1.80 3.61
N GLU A 335 49.48 -1.29 4.35
CA GLU A 335 49.93 -1.85 5.63
C GLU A 335 48.80 -1.90 6.68
N ALA A 336 47.88 -0.93 6.66
CA ALA A 336 46.77 -0.88 7.59
C ALA A 336 45.78 -2.02 7.34
N GLN A 337 45.38 -2.24 6.08
CA GLN A 337 44.52 -3.34 5.69
C GLN A 337 45.19 -4.69 5.95
N HIS A 338 46.48 -4.82 5.62
CA HIS A 338 47.29 -6.01 5.89
C HIS A 338 47.27 -6.40 7.38
N LYS A 339 47.57 -5.43 8.27
CA LYS A 339 47.52 -5.63 9.71
C LYS A 339 46.13 -6.01 10.21
N THR A 340 45.07 -5.40 9.68
CA THR A 340 43.69 -5.76 10.03
C THR A 340 43.35 -7.19 9.60
N VAL A 341 43.70 -7.62 8.40
CA VAL A 341 43.47 -9.00 7.93
C VAL A 341 44.25 -10.01 8.79
N LEU A 342 45.51 -9.72 9.13
CA LEU A 342 46.31 -10.57 10.02
C LEU A 342 45.72 -10.65 11.45
N GLN A 343 45.15 -9.56 11.97
CA GLN A 343 44.47 -9.58 13.27
C GLN A 343 43.22 -10.47 13.26
N TYR A 344 42.42 -10.45 12.19
CA TYR A 344 41.31 -11.40 12.04
C TYR A 344 41.79 -12.85 11.89
N LEU A 345 42.87 -13.07 11.15
CA LEU A 345 43.46 -14.39 10.95
C LEU A 345 43.93 -15.01 12.27
N GLU A 346 44.58 -14.24 13.15
CA GLU A 346 44.92 -14.70 14.50
C GLU A 346 43.69 -14.88 15.39
N SER A 347 42.68 -14.00 15.28
CA SER A 347 41.40 -14.18 15.97
C SER A 347 40.68 -15.47 15.55
N GLY A 348 40.84 -15.92 14.30
CA GLY A 348 40.28 -17.18 13.79
C GLY A 348 40.96 -18.42 14.37
N LYS A 349 42.30 -18.40 14.44
CA LYS A 349 43.08 -19.45 15.11
C LYS A 349 42.71 -19.58 16.60
N GLN A 350 42.34 -18.47 17.23
CA GLN A 350 41.96 -18.42 18.65
C GLN A 350 40.48 -18.77 18.91
N SER A 351 39.60 -18.67 17.91
CA SER A 351 38.16 -18.90 18.09
C SER A 351 37.73 -20.38 18.01
N GLY A 352 38.67 -21.32 17.99
CA GLY A 352 38.38 -22.76 17.92
C GLY A 352 37.98 -23.28 16.54
N GLY A 353 38.07 -22.46 15.49
CA GLY A 353 37.90 -22.91 14.10
C GLY A 353 39.12 -23.70 13.61
N GLU A 354 38.89 -24.72 12.78
CA GLU A 354 39.93 -25.55 12.19
C GLU A 354 40.55 -24.86 10.97
N LEU A 355 41.85 -24.56 11.03
CA LEU A 355 42.60 -23.97 9.91
C LEU A 355 43.00 -25.05 8.89
N LEU A 356 42.37 -25.06 7.71
CA LEU A 356 42.62 -26.08 6.68
C LEU A 356 43.75 -25.73 5.70
N THR A 357 43.96 -24.44 5.41
CA THR A 357 45.06 -23.95 4.56
C THR A 357 45.30 -22.46 4.78
N GLY A 358 46.45 -21.96 4.30
CA GLY A 358 46.90 -20.59 4.50
C GLY A 358 47.31 -20.32 5.94
N GLY A 359 46.79 -19.25 6.53
CA GLY A 359 47.06 -18.91 7.93
C GLY A 359 48.33 -18.07 8.16
N GLY A 360 48.84 -17.37 7.15
CA GLY A 360 50.00 -16.49 7.30
C GLY A 360 50.30 -15.57 6.12
N VAL A 361 51.47 -14.91 6.22
CA VAL A 361 52.11 -14.15 5.14
C VAL A 361 52.92 -15.14 4.29
N PRO A 362 52.87 -15.08 2.95
CA PRO A 362 53.68 -15.94 2.08
C PRO A 362 55.18 -15.65 2.25
N SER A 363 56.00 -16.70 2.17
CA SER A 363 57.46 -16.56 2.24
C SER A 363 58.03 -15.91 0.97
N GLY A 364 59.07 -15.09 1.13
CA GLY A 364 59.82 -14.50 0.01
C GLY A 364 59.14 -13.34 -0.72
N GLN A 365 58.00 -12.83 -0.23
CA GLN A 365 57.35 -11.63 -0.76
C GLN A 365 57.64 -10.42 0.14
N GLU A 366 58.03 -9.28 -0.43
CA GLU A 366 58.24 -8.03 0.32
C GLU A 366 56.92 -7.25 0.59
N GLY A 367 55.93 -7.39 -0.30
CA GLY A 367 54.67 -6.65 -0.24
C GLY A 367 53.65 -7.16 0.79
N TYR A 368 52.51 -6.48 0.86
CA TYR A 368 51.42 -6.73 1.82
C TYR A 368 50.56 -7.96 1.48
N TYR A 369 51.17 -9.09 1.17
CA TYR A 369 50.44 -10.31 0.78
C TYR A 369 49.90 -11.10 1.98
N VAL A 370 48.79 -11.80 1.74
CA VAL A 370 48.16 -12.73 2.68
C VAL A 370 47.83 -14.02 1.92
N GLN A 371 48.13 -15.17 2.51
CA GLN A 371 47.78 -16.47 1.93
C GLN A 371 46.25 -16.66 1.88
N PRO A 372 45.69 -17.20 0.78
CA PRO A 372 44.32 -17.67 0.75
C PRO A 372 44.08 -18.64 1.92
N THR A 373 43.10 -18.35 2.77
CA THR A 373 42.94 -19.03 4.06
C THR A 373 41.52 -19.58 4.20
N ILE A 374 41.41 -20.83 4.64
CA ILE A 374 40.13 -21.51 4.89
C ILE A 374 40.07 -21.92 6.36
N PHE A 375 39.01 -21.47 7.05
CA PHE A 375 38.60 -22.01 8.34
C PHE A 375 37.37 -22.93 8.18
N LYS A 376 37.35 -24.08 8.85
CA LYS A 376 36.22 -25.03 8.95
C LYS A 376 35.68 -25.03 10.38
N ASN A 377 34.40 -25.36 10.57
CA ASN A 377 33.77 -25.57 11.89
C ASN A 377 33.97 -24.39 12.86
N THR A 378 33.89 -23.16 12.35
CA THR A 378 34.11 -21.96 13.17
C THR A 378 32.83 -21.63 13.93
N PRO A 379 32.86 -21.39 15.25
CA PRO A 379 31.66 -21.01 16.01
C PRO A 379 30.94 -19.80 15.39
N GLU A 380 29.61 -19.84 15.29
CA GLU A 380 28.83 -18.79 14.60
C GLU A 380 28.97 -17.42 15.28
N ASP A 381 29.24 -17.38 16.59
CA ASP A 381 29.50 -16.19 17.40
C ASP A 381 30.95 -15.69 17.30
N ALA A 382 31.85 -16.44 16.64
CA ALA A 382 33.23 -16.04 16.46
C ALA A 382 33.35 -14.72 15.68
N LYS A 383 34.35 -13.92 16.04
CA LYS A 383 34.62 -12.62 15.40
C LYS A 383 34.74 -12.72 13.87
N ILE A 384 35.41 -13.76 13.37
CA ILE A 384 35.58 -13.98 11.93
C ILE A 384 34.32 -14.49 11.21
N MET A 385 33.28 -14.89 11.93
CA MET A 385 31.94 -15.17 11.40
C MET A 385 31.05 -13.92 11.41
N LYS A 386 31.15 -13.07 12.44
CA LYS A 386 30.34 -11.86 12.56
C LYS A 386 30.87 -10.63 11.81
N GLU A 387 32.19 -10.43 11.73
CA GLU A 387 32.80 -9.21 11.20
C GLU A 387 33.37 -9.38 9.76
N GLU A 388 33.34 -8.29 8.98
CA GLU A 388 33.95 -8.22 7.65
C GLU A 388 35.48 -8.18 7.78
N ILE A 389 36.16 -9.13 7.13
CA ILE A 389 37.63 -9.25 7.13
C ILE A 389 38.22 -8.41 5.98
N PHE A 390 37.55 -8.41 4.83
CA PHE A 390 37.98 -7.72 3.60
C PHE A 390 39.40 -8.13 3.15
N GLY A 391 39.61 -9.44 3.07
CA GLY A 391 40.84 -10.13 2.68
C GLY A 391 40.53 -11.59 2.32
N PRO A 392 41.51 -12.40 1.90
CA PRO A 392 41.28 -13.69 1.24
C PRO A 392 41.04 -14.83 2.24
N ILE A 393 40.05 -14.66 3.12
CA ILE A 393 39.73 -15.58 4.22
C ILE A 393 38.25 -15.97 4.15
N VAL A 394 37.99 -17.28 4.11
CA VAL A 394 36.63 -17.86 4.08
C VAL A 394 36.40 -18.79 5.26
N ASN A 395 35.16 -18.79 5.77
CA ASN A 395 34.68 -19.77 6.75
C ASN A 395 33.73 -20.74 6.05
N ILE A 396 33.92 -22.05 6.27
CA ILE A 396 33.06 -23.11 5.74
C ILE A 396 32.48 -23.91 6.90
N ASN A 397 31.18 -23.75 7.13
CA ASN A 397 30.41 -24.44 8.17
C ASN A 397 29.40 -25.42 7.55
N VAL A 398 28.88 -26.32 8.37
CA VAL A 398 27.94 -27.36 7.97
C VAL A 398 26.54 -27.08 8.51
N PHE A 399 25.51 -27.54 7.81
CA PHE A 399 24.11 -27.56 8.24
C PHE A 399 23.43 -28.89 7.87
N SER A 400 22.32 -29.20 8.52
CA SER A 400 21.50 -30.40 8.24
C SER A 400 20.08 -30.08 7.75
N THR A 401 19.51 -28.91 8.03
CA THR A 401 18.15 -28.53 7.55
C THR A 401 18.08 -27.17 6.84
N GLU A 402 17.02 -26.95 6.05
CA GLU A 402 16.78 -25.67 5.35
C GLU A 402 16.61 -24.51 6.34
N GLU A 403 15.90 -24.75 7.45
CA GLU A 403 15.60 -23.77 8.49
C GLU A 403 16.87 -23.34 9.23
N GLU A 404 17.72 -24.30 9.56
CA GLU A 404 19.01 -24.07 10.20
C GLU A 404 19.94 -23.24 9.29
N ALA A 405 20.05 -23.61 8.01
CA ALA A 405 20.86 -22.91 7.03
C ALA A 405 20.40 -21.46 6.85
N LEU A 406 19.08 -21.24 6.78
CA LEU A 406 18.51 -19.91 6.61
C LEU A 406 18.72 -19.04 7.86
N ALA A 407 18.53 -19.60 9.06
CA ALA A 407 18.79 -18.91 10.32
C ALA A 407 20.27 -18.50 10.46
N LYS A 408 21.21 -19.43 10.22
CA LYS A 408 22.66 -19.15 10.23
C LYS A 408 23.05 -18.11 9.17
N ALA A 409 22.52 -18.23 7.95
CA ALA A 409 22.79 -17.27 6.88
C ALA A 409 22.36 -15.84 7.25
N ASN A 410 21.20 -15.68 7.88
CA ASN A 410 20.67 -14.38 8.29
C ASN A 410 21.23 -13.85 9.62
N ASP A 411 21.87 -14.69 10.46
CA ASP A 411 22.47 -14.30 11.75
C ASP A 411 23.76 -13.47 11.59
N THR A 412 23.60 -12.26 11.07
CA THR A 412 24.61 -11.23 10.91
C THR A 412 23.97 -9.85 10.76
N GLU A 413 24.71 -8.79 11.12
CA GLU A 413 24.34 -7.39 10.91
C GLU A 413 24.47 -6.92 9.45
N TYR A 414 25.05 -7.74 8.59
CA TYR A 414 25.25 -7.45 7.17
C TYR A 414 24.13 -8.04 6.31
N GLY A 415 23.98 -7.53 5.08
CA GLY A 415 22.95 -7.98 4.15
C GLY A 415 23.20 -7.52 2.72
N LEU A 416 24.45 -7.52 2.25
CA LEU A 416 24.77 -7.03 0.91
C LEU A 416 24.37 -8.05 -0.18
N TYR A 417 25.00 -9.21 -0.16
CA TYR A 417 24.82 -10.28 -1.14
C TYR A 417 24.58 -11.61 -0.42
N ALA A 418 23.83 -12.53 -1.02
CA ALA A 418 23.75 -13.92 -0.60
C ALA A 418 23.66 -14.84 -1.83
N ALA A 419 23.94 -16.14 -1.66
CA ALA A 419 23.73 -17.11 -2.73
C ALA A 419 23.17 -18.44 -2.20
N VAL A 420 22.38 -19.11 -3.04
CA VAL A 420 21.88 -20.46 -2.80
C VAL A 420 22.10 -21.32 -4.04
N TYR A 421 22.65 -22.53 -3.84
CA TYR A 421 22.87 -23.51 -4.90
C TYR A 421 22.03 -24.76 -4.61
N THR A 422 21.13 -25.09 -5.54
CA THR A 422 20.19 -26.22 -5.47
C THR A 422 19.51 -26.43 -6.83
N LYS A 423 19.09 -27.65 -7.15
CA LYS A 423 18.27 -27.96 -8.33
C LYS A 423 16.77 -27.89 -8.02
N ASN A 424 16.38 -27.88 -6.75
CA ASN A 424 15.00 -27.69 -6.29
C ASN A 424 14.57 -26.21 -6.41
N ILE A 425 13.64 -25.94 -7.33
CA ILE A 425 13.14 -24.57 -7.60
C ILE A 425 12.36 -24.01 -6.42
N ASP A 426 11.52 -24.80 -5.75
CA ASP A 426 10.74 -24.32 -4.60
C ASP A 426 11.65 -23.92 -3.44
N ARG A 427 12.72 -24.69 -3.20
CA ARG A 427 13.78 -24.34 -2.24
C ARG A 427 14.51 -23.07 -2.66
N ALA A 428 14.89 -22.94 -3.92
CA ALA A 428 15.51 -21.71 -4.44
C ALA A 428 14.63 -20.48 -4.20
N MET A 429 13.32 -20.58 -4.44
CA MET A 429 12.36 -19.50 -4.19
C MET A 429 12.14 -19.23 -2.69
N ARG A 430 12.12 -20.26 -1.84
CA ARG A 430 12.09 -20.09 -0.36
C ARG A 430 13.33 -19.33 0.13
N PHE A 431 14.52 -19.69 -0.34
CA PHE A 431 15.76 -19.01 0.03
C PHE A 431 15.85 -17.61 -0.57
N ALA A 432 15.43 -17.39 -1.83
CA ALA A 432 15.39 -16.06 -2.44
C ALA A 432 14.43 -15.10 -1.69
N LYS A 433 13.33 -15.62 -1.13
CA LYS A 433 12.41 -14.86 -0.27
C LYS A 433 12.93 -14.68 1.16
N GLY A 434 13.61 -15.68 1.71
CA GLY A 434 14.01 -15.74 3.12
C GLY A 434 15.36 -15.12 3.45
N LEU A 435 16.29 -15.03 2.49
CA LEU A 435 17.63 -14.46 2.72
C LEU A 435 17.56 -12.93 2.83
N GLU A 436 18.08 -12.39 3.93
CA GLU A 436 18.03 -10.95 4.24
C GLU A 436 19.18 -10.19 3.54
N ALA A 437 19.24 -10.29 2.21
CA ALA A 437 20.28 -9.67 1.39
C ALA A 437 19.73 -8.76 0.28
N GLY A 438 20.52 -7.77 -0.11
CA GLY A 438 20.25 -6.84 -1.20
C GLY A 438 20.19 -7.48 -2.58
N THR A 439 21.04 -8.48 -2.81
CA THR A 439 21.07 -9.31 -4.01
C THR A 439 21.20 -10.77 -3.61
N VAL A 440 20.36 -11.64 -4.18
CA VAL A 440 20.42 -13.10 -3.95
C VAL A 440 20.70 -13.80 -5.27
N GLY A 441 21.85 -14.49 -5.36
CA GLY A 441 22.17 -15.36 -6.48
C GLY A 441 21.57 -16.75 -6.31
N VAL A 442 20.83 -17.24 -7.31
CA VAL A 442 20.34 -18.63 -7.38
C VAL A 442 21.17 -19.36 -8.41
N ASN A 443 21.93 -20.38 -7.97
CA ASN A 443 22.91 -21.11 -8.78
C ASN A 443 23.98 -20.21 -9.46
N CYS A 444 24.23 -19.04 -8.88
CA CYS A 444 25.29 -18.10 -9.25
C CYS A 444 25.70 -17.27 -8.02
N THR A 445 26.84 -16.58 -8.08
CA THR A 445 27.25 -15.67 -6.99
C THR A 445 28.17 -14.54 -7.44
N SER A 446 28.58 -13.70 -6.48
CA SER A 446 29.57 -12.63 -6.64
C SER A 446 30.78 -13.08 -7.48
N PRO A 447 31.23 -12.28 -8.47
CA PRO A 447 30.85 -10.88 -8.73
C PRO A 447 29.60 -10.69 -9.62
N SER A 448 28.81 -11.74 -9.88
CA SER A 448 27.64 -11.65 -10.77
C SER A 448 26.58 -10.68 -10.23
N THR A 449 26.06 -9.79 -11.07
CA THR A 449 24.95 -8.87 -10.76
C THR A 449 24.11 -8.63 -12.01
N GLY A 450 22.83 -8.26 -11.84
CA GLY A 450 21.98 -7.82 -12.95
C GLY A 450 22.30 -6.37 -13.32
N VAL A 451 22.64 -6.09 -14.58
CA VAL A 451 23.10 -4.77 -15.05
C VAL A 451 22.00 -3.70 -14.92
N ASP A 452 20.76 -4.11 -15.16
CA ASP A 452 19.50 -3.36 -15.11
C ASP A 452 18.82 -3.40 -13.73
N MET A 453 19.37 -4.16 -12.78
CA MET A 453 18.83 -4.34 -11.44
C MET A 453 19.51 -3.40 -10.42
N PRO A 454 18.84 -3.08 -9.29
CA PRO A 454 19.47 -2.39 -8.19
C PRO A 454 20.45 -3.28 -7.43
N PHE A 455 21.59 -2.72 -7.06
CA PHE A 455 22.55 -3.27 -6.12
C PHE A 455 22.52 -2.45 -4.81
N GLY A 456 22.64 -3.12 -3.67
CA GLY A 456 22.87 -2.43 -2.40
C GLY A 456 22.26 -3.09 -1.17
N GLY A 457 22.79 -2.75 0.01
CA GLY A 457 22.62 -3.55 1.23
C GLY A 457 21.25 -3.56 1.90
N TYR A 458 20.95 -4.66 2.57
CA TYR A 458 20.06 -4.75 3.73
C TYR A 458 20.87 -4.47 5.02
N LYS A 459 20.18 -4.20 6.14
CA LYS A 459 20.80 -4.02 7.47
C LYS A 459 21.95 -3.00 7.45
N SER A 460 23.09 -3.30 8.10
CA SER A 460 24.27 -2.43 8.15
C SER A 460 25.09 -2.42 6.85
N SER A 461 24.67 -3.11 5.78
CA SER A 461 25.36 -3.10 4.48
C SER A 461 24.99 -1.93 3.58
N GLY A 462 24.03 -1.07 3.93
CA GLY A 462 23.80 0.16 3.16
C GLY A 462 22.43 0.82 3.31
N SER A 463 22.29 1.98 2.67
CA SER A 463 21.05 2.77 2.56
C SER A 463 21.00 3.51 1.22
N GLY A 464 19.92 3.32 0.45
CA GLY A 464 19.88 3.65 -0.98
C GLY A 464 20.15 2.42 -1.85
N ARG A 465 20.22 2.60 -3.17
CA ARG A 465 20.59 1.55 -4.14
C ARG A 465 21.34 2.16 -5.33
N GLU A 466 22.43 1.54 -5.74
CA GLU A 466 23.08 1.80 -7.04
C GLU A 466 22.49 0.83 -8.11
N GLY A 467 22.85 0.95 -9.39
CA GLY A 467 22.28 0.12 -10.47
C GLY A 467 20.98 0.67 -11.08
N GLY A 468 20.17 -0.22 -11.66
CA GLY A 468 18.97 -0.03 -12.52
C GLY A 468 18.29 1.34 -12.69
N PRO A 469 17.65 1.60 -13.85
CA PRO A 469 17.56 2.93 -14.47
C PRO A 469 16.96 4.02 -13.59
N PHE A 470 16.01 3.69 -12.72
CA PHE A 470 15.36 4.65 -11.83
C PHE A 470 16.06 4.76 -10.47
N TYR A 471 16.53 3.65 -9.89
CA TYR A 471 17.02 3.59 -8.51
C TYR A 471 18.23 4.50 -8.25
N SER A 472 19.22 4.52 -9.15
CA SER A 472 20.36 5.41 -8.99
C SER A 472 20.03 6.87 -9.27
N LEU A 473 19.12 7.16 -10.21
CA LEU A 473 18.71 8.53 -10.52
C LEU A 473 17.91 9.13 -9.34
N ASP A 474 17.07 8.33 -8.70
CA ASP A 474 16.30 8.71 -7.51
C ASP A 474 17.18 9.17 -6.34
N ASN A 475 18.41 8.66 -6.22
CA ASN A 475 19.37 9.12 -5.21
C ASN A 475 19.90 10.54 -5.46
N PHE A 476 19.65 11.13 -6.62
CA PHE A 476 20.23 12.42 -7.01
C PHE A 476 19.17 13.46 -7.43
N LEU A 477 17.91 13.21 -7.06
CA LEU A 477 16.76 14.03 -7.40
C LEU A 477 16.02 14.49 -6.13
N GLU A 478 15.88 15.80 -5.97
CA GLU A 478 14.94 16.41 -5.05
C GLU A 478 13.53 16.44 -5.67
N THR A 479 12.52 16.08 -4.88
CA THR A 479 11.12 16.22 -5.28
C THR A 479 10.58 17.53 -4.74
N LYS A 480 10.36 18.51 -5.62
CA LYS A 480 9.76 19.80 -5.25
C LYS A 480 8.28 19.81 -5.60
N SER A 481 7.40 19.82 -4.60
CA SER A 481 5.99 20.16 -4.81
C SER A 481 5.87 21.65 -5.14
N LEU A 482 5.58 21.95 -6.41
CA LEU A 482 5.16 23.26 -6.87
C LEU A 482 3.64 23.33 -6.71
N GLU A 483 3.20 24.27 -5.86
CA GLU A 483 1.79 24.61 -5.71
C GLU A 483 1.55 26.03 -6.23
N ARG A 484 0.76 26.20 -7.30
CA ARG A 484 0.57 27.50 -7.97
C ARG A 484 -0.84 28.04 -7.81
N GLN A 485 -0.96 29.16 -7.10
CA GLN A 485 -2.19 29.95 -7.00
C GLN A 485 -2.44 30.74 -8.31
N ILE A 486 -3.42 30.33 -9.12
CA ILE A 486 -3.82 30.99 -10.38
C ILE A 486 -4.72 32.24 -10.12
N GLY A 487 -4.19 33.39 -9.67
CA GLY A 487 -4.91 34.68 -9.53
C GLY A 487 -5.03 35.25 -8.10
N GLY A 488 -5.21 36.57 -7.95
CA GLY A 488 -5.24 37.23 -6.61
C GLY A 488 -5.74 38.69 -6.58
N GLY A 489 -6.03 39.18 -5.35
CA GLY A 489 -6.52 40.54 -5.07
C GLY A 489 -6.63 40.88 -3.56
N VAL A 490 -5.72 41.75 -3.10
CA VAL A 490 -5.61 42.54 -1.84
C VAL A 490 -6.99 42.98 -1.24
N ALA A 491 -7.31 42.98 0.07
CA ALA A 491 -6.59 42.94 1.38
C ALA A 491 -7.42 42.17 2.47
N ALA A 492 -7.33 42.28 3.82
CA ALA A 492 -6.67 43.20 4.77
C ALA A 492 -6.43 42.60 6.20
N GLU A 493 -6.08 43.47 7.17
CA GLU A 493 -5.74 43.20 8.59
C GLU A 493 -6.98 43.02 9.53
N VAL A 494 -6.90 42.49 10.76
CA VAL A 494 -6.27 43.12 11.97
C VAL A 494 -5.52 42.11 12.86
N ARG A 495 -4.42 42.62 13.46
CA ARG A 495 -3.44 41.93 14.32
C ARG A 495 -3.93 41.61 15.74
N GLY A 496 -3.29 40.63 16.38
CA GLY A 496 -3.30 40.42 17.83
C GLY A 496 -2.15 39.52 18.32
N LYS A 497 -0.96 40.10 18.57
CA LYS A 497 0.19 39.42 19.24
C LYS A 497 -0.18 39.10 20.70
N VAL A 498 0.44 38.16 21.45
CA VAL A 498 1.85 37.92 21.84
C VAL A 498 1.94 36.48 22.40
N GLY A 499 3.03 35.68 22.38
CA GLY A 499 4.41 35.80 21.85
C GLY A 499 5.41 34.94 22.67
N GLY A 500 6.43 34.33 22.03
CA GLY A 500 7.58 33.62 22.67
C GLY A 500 7.28 32.23 23.29
N GLU A 501 8.16 31.21 23.28
CA GLU A 501 9.54 31.05 22.77
C GLU A 501 9.81 29.60 22.29
N MET A 502 10.91 29.45 21.54
CA MET A 502 11.62 28.26 21.01
C MET A 502 11.25 26.82 21.44
N VAL A 503 11.14 25.95 20.43
CA VAL A 503 11.33 24.48 20.50
C VAL A 503 12.83 24.15 20.38
N PRO A 504 13.34 23.05 20.96
CA PRO A 504 13.88 21.99 20.09
C PRO A 504 13.66 20.55 20.60
N GLY A 505 13.33 19.61 19.70
CA GLY A 505 13.44 18.16 19.94
C GLY A 505 12.23 17.33 19.49
N PRO A 506 12.34 16.44 18.49
CA PRO A 506 11.18 15.80 17.86
C PRO A 506 10.65 14.53 18.55
N CYS A 507 11.09 14.19 19.77
CA CYS A 507 10.48 13.11 20.56
C CYS A 507 10.44 13.42 22.08
N ARG A 508 9.41 12.90 22.77
CA ARG A 508 9.10 13.20 24.19
C ARG A 508 10.17 12.78 25.21
N TYR A 509 11.12 11.92 24.85
CA TYR A 509 12.16 11.44 25.77
C TYR A 509 13.42 12.31 25.72
N CYS A 510 13.98 12.55 24.53
CA CYS A 510 15.16 13.39 24.34
C CYS A 510 14.89 14.87 24.68
N ALA A 511 13.69 15.36 24.39
CA ALA A 511 13.22 16.69 24.83
C ALA A 511 13.12 16.85 26.37
N ARG A 512 13.32 15.76 27.14
CA ARG A 512 13.26 15.75 28.61
C ARG A 512 14.63 15.55 29.28
N THR A 513 15.68 15.24 28.50
CA THR A 513 17.02 14.89 29.00
C THR A 513 18.16 15.70 28.36
N GLY A 514 17.89 16.45 27.28
CA GLY A 514 18.90 17.30 26.62
C GLY A 514 19.91 16.55 25.75
N ALA A 515 19.71 15.25 25.51
CA ALA A 515 20.61 14.41 24.70
C ALA A 515 20.08 14.20 23.26
N THR A 516 20.98 14.04 22.29
CA THR A 516 20.66 13.86 20.87
C THR A 516 20.30 12.40 20.54
N CYS A 517 19.20 12.19 19.81
CA CYS A 517 18.67 10.85 19.47
C CYS A 517 19.36 10.26 18.23
N THR A 518 19.73 8.97 18.26
CA THR A 518 20.62 8.35 17.25
C THR A 518 20.08 7.10 16.55
N ILE A 519 18.82 6.69 16.78
CA ILE A 519 18.26 5.46 16.18
C ILE A 519 17.24 5.82 15.11
N ALA A 520 17.70 5.80 13.85
CA ALA A 520 16.89 5.85 12.64
C ALA A 520 17.49 4.92 11.60
N THR A 521 16.70 3.97 11.07
CA THR A 521 16.91 3.25 9.79
C THR A 521 15.60 2.51 9.41
N PRO A 522 15.33 2.21 8.12
CA PRO A 522 14.10 2.73 7.50
C PRO A 522 13.22 1.71 6.73
N ARG A 523 12.16 2.24 6.11
CA ARG A 523 11.01 1.58 5.45
C ARG A 523 11.31 0.90 4.09
N ARG A 524 10.40 0.01 3.66
CA ARG A 524 10.04 -0.21 2.23
C ARG A 524 8.61 0.33 1.94
N LYS A 525 8.32 0.65 0.66
CA LYS A 525 7.10 1.32 0.12
C LYS A 525 6.05 0.34 -0.47
N ARG A 526 4.87 0.85 -0.87
CA ARG A 526 3.77 0.22 -1.67
C ARG A 526 3.53 1.00 -3.04
N PRO A 527 3.06 0.42 -4.19
CA PRO A 527 2.90 0.98 -5.61
C PRO A 527 1.54 1.71 -5.93
N TYR A 528 0.96 1.90 -7.18
CA TYR A 528 -0.26 2.74 -7.66
C TYR A 528 -1.71 2.15 -8.07
N TYR A 529 -2.89 2.86 -7.89
CA TYR A 529 -4.36 2.43 -8.06
C TYR A 529 -4.98 2.67 -9.49
N HIS A 530 -6.12 2.03 -9.85
CA HIS A 530 -6.85 2.17 -11.15
C HIS A 530 -8.28 2.79 -11.08
N VAL A 531 -8.70 3.49 -12.15
CA VAL A 531 -10.05 4.04 -12.46
C VAL A 531 -10.41 3.61 -13.90
N THR A 532 -11.68 3.36 -14.22
CA THR A 532 -12.09 2.91 -15.57
C THR A 532 -12.30 4.06 -16.57
N GLU A 533 -12.23 3.75 -17.87
CA GLU A 533 -12.48 4.74 -18.94
C GLU A 533 -13.89 5.34 -18.86
N GLU A 534 -14.90 4.54 -18.52
CA GLU A 534 -16.28 5.03 -18.34
C GLU A 534 -16.35 6.03 -17.16
N GLU A 535 -15.65 5.76 -16.04
CA GLU A 535 -15.55 6.69 -14.90
C GLU A 535 -14.81 7.98 -15.26
N TYR A 536 -13.73 7.89 -16.03
CA TYR A 536 -12.97 9.05 -16.50
C TYR A 536 -13.81 9.94 -17.44
N GLN A 537 -14.43 9.33 -18.45
CA GLN A 537 -15.29 10.03 -19.41
C GLN A 537 -16.49 10.69 -18.74
N CYS A 538 -17.16 10.00 -17.80
CA CYS A 538 -18.25 10.60 -17.03
C CYS A 538 -17.74 11.76 -16.15
N SER A 539 -16.61 11.60 -15.45
CA SER A 539 -16.06 12.63 -14.56
C SER A 539 -15.66 13.90 -15.32
N MET A 540 -15.07 13.76 -16.52
CA MET A 540 -14.78 14.88 -17.41
C MET A 540 -16.07 15.61 -17.82
N ARG A 541 -17.11 14.85 -18.14
CA ARG A 541 -18.39 15.37 -18.59
C ARG A 541 -19.17 16.18 -17.55
N ILE A 542 -19.10 15.84 -16.25
CA ILE A 542 -19.57 16.75 -15.15
C ILE A 542 -19.10 18.16 -15.41
N LEU A 543 -17.80 18.26 -15.63
CA LEU A 543 -17.13 19.52 -15.66
C LEU A 543 -17.56 20.27 -16.94
N GLU A 544 -17.79 19.58 -18.06
CA GLU A 544 -18.19 20.20 -19.34
C GLU A 544 -19.51 20.98 -19.25
N HIS A 545 -20.44 20.56 -18.39
CA HIS A 545 -21.74 21.20 -18.23
C HIS A 545 -21.80 22.25 -17.11
N PHE A 546 -20.96 22.14 -16.07
CA PHE A 546 -20.77 23.27 -15.15
C PHE A 546 -19.98 24.40 -15.82
N PHE A 547 -19.18 24.08 -16.85
CA PHE A 547 -18.28 25.02 -17.53
C PHE A 547 -18.45 24.99 -19.06
N PRO A 548 -19.68 25.19 -19.58
CA PRO A 548 -19.96 25.02 -21.01
C PRO A 548 -19.18 26.04 -21.85
N GLY A 549 -18.69 25.58 -23.00
CA GLY A 549 -17.87 26.38 -23.90
C GLY A 549 -16.45 26.68 -23.40
N HIS A 550 -15.98 26.00 -22.35
CA HIS A 550 -14.59 26.02 -21.92
C HIS A 550 -13.91 24.70 -22.34
N GLU A 551 -12.71 24.77 -22.92
CA GLU A 551 -11.94 23.57 -23.26
C GLU A 551 -11.51 22.86 -21.97
N LEU A 552 -11.98 21.64 -21.72
CA LEU A 552 -11.72 20.96 -20.45
C LEU A 552 -10.52 20.02 -20.51
N ASN A 553 -9.44 20.50 -19.91
CA ASN A 553 -8.21 19.78 -19.70
C ASN A 553 -7.73 20.05 -18.26
N LEU A 554 -6.72 19.31 -17.82
CA LEU A 554 -6.23 19.38 -16.43
C LEU A 554 -5.82 20.80 -15.98
N GLN A 555 -5.50 21.69 -16.93
CA GLN A 555 -5.13 23.08 -16.67
C GLN A 555 -6.36 23.98 -16.48
N SER A 556 -7.34 23.91 -17.39
CA SER A 556 -8.57 24.70 -17.28
C SER A 556 -9.43 24.26 -16.08
N LEU A 557 -9.51 22.96 -15.80
CA LEU A 557 -10.17 22.43 -14.60
C LEU A 557 -9.56 22.98 -13.31
N ARG A 558 -8.23 23.09 -13.22
CA ARG A 558 -7.54 23.75 -12.09
C ARG A 558 -7.84 25.25 -12.02
N THR A 559 -7.93 25.94 -13.15
CA THR A 559 -8.27 27.37 -13.23
C THR A 559 -9.71 27.64 -12.79
N ILE A 560 -10.65 26.81 -13.25
CA ILE A 560 -12.07 26.86 -12.90
C ILE A 560 -12.27 26.52 -11.41
N ALA A 561 -11.73 25.40 -10.94
CA ALA A 561 -11.77 25.01 -9.53
C ALA A 561 -11.16 26.08 -8.62
N LYS A 562 -10.24 26.91 -9.15
CA LYS A 562 -9.73 28.08 -8.44
C LYS A 562 -10.66 29.28 -8.45
N ALA A 563 -11.22 29.67 -9.60
CA ALA A 563 -12.20 30.75 -9.66
C ALA A 563 -13.41 30.47 -8.74
N ILE A 564 -13.77 29.19 -8.57
CA ILE A 564 -14.78 28.73 -7.60
C ILE A 564 -14.28 28.84 -6.15
N LYS A 565 -13.07 28.37 -5.83
CA LYS A 565 -12.51 28.45 -4.45
C LYS A 565 -12.35 29.90 -3.98
N ASP A 566 -12.00 30.81 -4.89
CA ASP A 566 -11.82 32.22 -4.61
C ASP A 566 -13.12 33.04 -4.67
N GLY A 567 -14.24 32.42 -5.08
CA GLY A 567 -15.56 33.05 -5.13
C GLY A 567 -15.76 34.08 -6.26
N THR A 568 -14.95 34.01 -7.32
CA THR A 568 -14.84 35.04 -8.38
C THR A 568 -15.40 34.62 -9.75
N PHE A 569 -16.03 33.45 -9.85
CA PHE A 569 -16.50 32.89 -11.13
C PHE A 569 -17.73 33.64 -11.70
N ALA A 570 -17.53 34.39 -12.81
CA ALA A 570 -18.61 35.01 -13.58
C ALA A 570 -18.24 35.23 -15.07
N ALA A 571 -19.15 34.85 -15.97
CA ALA A 571 -19.20 35.18 -17.41
C ALA A 571 -18.16 34.47 -18.34
N PRO A 572 -18.10 34.79 -19.65
CA PRO A 572 -18.61 33.94 -20.75
C PRO A 572 -17.51 33.18 -21.53
N PRO A 573 -17.85 32.22 -22.43
CA PRO A 573 -16.86 31.40 -23.13
C PRO A 573 -15.95 32.22 -24.06
N VAL A 574 -14.64 31.96 -23.98
CA VAL A 574 -13.60 32.79 -24.62
C VAL A 574 -13.19 32.21 -25.98
N GLN A 575 -13.23 33.03 -27.02
CA GLN A 575 -12.75 32.68 -28.37
C GLN A 575 -11.22 32.80 -28.51
N GLN A 576 -10.67 32.06 -29.46
CA GLN A 576 -9.24 31.94 -29.78
C GLN A 576 -8.51 33.29 -30.00
N THR A 577 -7.23 33.35 -29.61
CA THR A 577 -6.24 34.27 -30.19
C THR A 577 -4.82 33.68 -30.20
N ASP A 578 -4.15 33.75 -31.35
CA ASP A 578 -2.72 33.46 -31.56
C ASP A 578 -1.79 34.61 -31.09
N GLY A 579 -0.50 34.33 -30.83
CA GLY A 579 0.56 35.37 -30.98
C GLY A 579 1.72 35.47 -29.96
N LEU A 580 2.78 34.66 -30.16
CA LEU A 580 4.23 34.98 -30.13
C LEU A 580 4.85 36.05 -29.17
N PHE A 581 5.83 35.59 -28.36
CA PHE A 581 7.10 36.21 -27.87
C PHE A 581 7.24 37.73 -27.56
N THR A 582 7.75 38.09 -26.36
CA THR A 582 9.17 38.51 -26.12
C THR A 582 9.50 38.92 -24.66
N ASN A 583 10.71 38.53 -24.22
CA ASN A 583 11.68 39.08 -23.24
C ASN A 583 11.36 39.98 -22.01
N ASP A 584 12.22 39.75 -20.99
CA ASP A 584 12.79 40.67 -19.97
C ASP A 584 11.90 41.29 -18.87
N LEU A 585 12.02 40.75 -17.64
CA LEU A 585 12.75 41.41 -16.52
C LEU A 585 12.77 40.52 -15.25
N ALA A 586 13.70 40.79 -14.34
CA ALA A 586 14.09 39.87 -13.26
C ALA A 586 13.65 40.29 -11.85
N SER A 587 13.24 39.30 -11.04
CA SER A 587 13.41 39.19 -9.57
C SER A 587 12.82 40.28 -8.65
N PRO A 588 12.83 40.10 -7.31
CA PRO A 588 13.12 38.89 -6.54
C PRO A 588 12.02 38.54 -5.51
N GLU A 589 12.38 37.56 -4.67
CA GLU A 589 11.98 37.43 -3.26
C GLU A 589 10.62 36.82 -2.89
N ASP A 590 10.78 35.87 -1.96
CA ASP A 590 9.89 35.46 -0.89
C ASP A 590 8.60 34.74 -1.29
N ALA A 591 8.58 33.41 -1.16
CA ALA A 591 8.37 32.68 0.10
C ALA A 591 6.88 32.36 0.27
N GLU A 592 6.47 31.22 0.79
CA GLU A 592 7.24 30.16 1.44
C GLU A 592 6.52 28.83 1.21
N SER A 593 7.28 27.74 1.32
CA SER A 593 6.81 26.39 1.69
C SER A 593 5.31 26.12 1.58
N VAL A 594 4.90 25.55 0.45
CA VAL A 594 3.90 24.49 0.50
C VAL A 594 4.65 23.21 0.86
N ASP A 595 4.71 22.92 2.16
CA ASP A 595 4.94 21.56 2.63
C ASP A 595 3.65 20.76 2.39
N ASP A 596 3.53 20.39 1.12
CA ASP A 596 3.44 19.00 0.70
C ASP A 596 2.87 18.02 1.74
N VAL A 597 1.67 17.52 1.44
CA VAL A 597 1.38 16.11 1.67
C VAL A 597 0.94 15.51 0.33
N GLY A 598 1.91 15.30 -0.55
CA GLY A 598 2.38 13.94 -0.82
C GLY A 598 1.29 12.94 -1.15
N GLU A 599 1.16 12.65 -2.44
CA GLU A 599 0.41 11.52 -2.96
C GLU A 599 0.88 10.21 -2.29
N GLN A 600 -0.08 9.32 -1.97
CA GLN A 600 0.20 7.92 -1.73
C GLN A 600 -0.19 7.13 -2.98
N ASP A 601 0.78 6.54 -3.64
CA ASP A 601 0.61 5.45 -4.59
C ASP A 601 -0.23 4.31 -3.93
N VAL A 602 -1.15 3.65 -4.68
CA VAL A 602 -1.89 2.43 -4.24
C VAL A 602 -1.98 1.19 -5.20
N GLY A 603 -0.96 0.34 -5.31
CA GLY A 603 -0.77 -0.66 -6.41
C GLY A 603 -0.14 -1.96 -5.97
N GLU A 604 -0.39 -2.30 -4.72
CA GLU A 604 -0.15 -3.60 -4.11
C GLU A 604 -1.31 -4.54 -4.51
N LEU A 605 -1.76 -4.47 -5.77
CA LEU A 605 -3.18 -4.64 -6.15
C LEU A 605 -3.46 -5.56 -7.35
N HIS A 606 -2.49 -6.40 -7.71
CA HIS A 606 -2.71 -7.51 -8.65
C HIS A 606 -2.26 -8.86 -8.06
N GLU A 607 -2.85 -9.21 -6.90
CA GLU A 607 -3.28 -10.60 -6.68
C GLU A 607 -4.58 -10.85 -7.48
N PRO A 608 -4.96 -12.11 -7.78
CA PRO A 608 -5.89 -12.40 -8.87
C PRO A 608 -7.25 -11.71 -8.70
N LEU A 609 -7.58 -10.81 -9.63
CA LEU A 609 -8.86 -10.12 -9.72
C LEU A 609 -9.96 -11.14 -10.06
N GLY A 610 -10.43 -11.80 -9.00
CA GLY A 610 -11.40 -12.87 -9.04
C GLY A 610 -10.95 -14.14 -9.75
N THR A 611 -11.74 -15.18 -9.58
CA THR A 611 -11.64 -16.41 -10.35
C THR A 611 -12.98 -16.76 -10.94
N MET A 612 -12.97 -17.34 -12.15
CA MET A 612 -14.16 -17.92 -12.76
C MET A 612 -14.43 -19.26 -12.08
N MET A 613 -15.10 -19.25 -10.92
CA MET A 613 -15.52 -20.47 -10.26
C MET A 613 -16.65 -21.10 -11.03
N LYS A 614 -16.58 -22.42 -11.21
CA LYS A 614 -17.68 -23.20 -11.75
C LYS A 614 -18.67 -23.44 -10.61
N ASP A 615 -19.89 -22.92 -10.73
CA ASP A 615 -20.95 -23.13 -9.73
C ASP A 615 -21.33 -24.62 -9.63
N SER A 616 -22.10 -24.98 -8.61
CA SER A 616 -22.66 -26.33 -8.37
C SER A 616 -23.39 -26.91 -9.60
N ARG A 617 -23.81 -26.05 -10.54
CA ARG A 617 -24.57 -26.37 -11.74
C ARG A 617 -23.70 -26.36 -13.01
N GLY A 618 -22.39 -26.22 -12.87
CA GLY A 618 -21.43 -26.32 -13.96
C GLY A 618 -21.21 -25.03 -14.77
N LYS A 619 -21.74 -23.88 -14.36
CA LYS A 619 -21.53 -22.59 -15.02
C LYS A 619 -20.38 -21.80 -14.38
N PHE A 620 -19.48 -21.29 -15.21
CA PHE A 620 -18.43 -20.39 -14.75
C PHE A 620 -19.02 -19.01 -14.41
N ARG A 621 -18.84 -18.57 -13.16
CA ARG A 621 -19.22 -17.26 -12.64
C ARG A 621 -17.99 -16.55 -12.06
N TYR A 622 -17.91 -15.25 -12.29
CA TYR A 622 -16.82 -14.42 -11.80
C TYR A 622 -17.00 -14.14 -10.29
N VAL A 623 -16.14 -14.73 -9.47
CA VAL A 623 -16.08 -14.50 -8.02
C VAL A 623 -14.91 -13.55 -7.76
N GLY A 624 -15.19 -12.26 -7.62
CA GLY A 624 -14.17 -11.23 -7.35
C GLY A 624 -13.45 -11.46 -6.01
N ALA A 625 -12.17 -11.05 -5.93
CA ALA A 625 -11.27 -11.34 -4.82
C ALA A 625 -11.73 -10.90 -3.41
N HIS A 626 -12.73 -10.00 -3.32
CA HIS A 626 -13.13 -9.33 -2.08
C HIS A 626 -14.66 -9.33 -1.88
N SER A 627 -15.25 -10.53 -1.73
CA SER A 627 -16.55 -10.68 -1.06
C SER A 627 -16.37 -10.57 0.46
N GLU A 628 -16.93 -9.53 1.09
CA GLU A 628 -16.87 -9.19 2.53
C GLU A 628 -15.58 -9.62 3.29
N ILE A 629 -14.80 -8.60 3.71
CA ILE A 629 -13.58 -8.63 4.55
C ILE A 629 -12.27 -8.83 3.77
N PRO A 630 -11.40 -7.80 3.74
CA PRO A 630 -10.05 -7.98 4.28
C PRO A 630 -9.54 -6.81 5.15
N PHE A 631 -10.42 -5.99 5.74
CA PHE A 631 -10.00 -4.97 6.73
C PHE A 631 -9.26 -5.63 7.92
N ASN A 632 -9.62 -6.88 8.26
CA ASN A 632 -8.98 -7.63 9.33
C ASN A 632 -7.66 -8.36 8.97
N ALA A 633 -7.05 -8.06 7.81
CA ALA A 633 -5.61 -8.31 7.55
C ALA A 633 -4.75 -7.04 7.74
N ALA A 634 -5.28 -5.85 7.43
CA ALA A 634 -4.49 -4.60 7.35
C ALA A 634 -3.90 -4.10 8.69
N VAL A 635 -4.66 -4.20 9.80
CA VAL A 635 -4.24 -3.69 11.13
C VAL A 635 -3.21 -4.60 11.84
N ALA A 636 -2.84 -5.77 11.30
CA ALA A 636 -1.74 -6.60 11.85
C ALA A 636 -0.35 -6.19 11.36
N ASN A 637 -0.30 -5.41 10.27
CA ASN A 637 0.90 -4.69 9.85
C ASN A 637 0.86 -3.21 10.30
N LEU A 638 0.08 -2.89 11.34
CA LEU A 638 0.01 -1.57 11.97
C LEU A 638 0.38 -1.61 13.47
N GLY A 639 1.58 -2.13 13.74
CA GLY A 639 2.37 -1.72 14.91
C GLY A 639 3.60 -0.91 14.45
N ALA A 640 3.88 0.30 14.93
CA ALA A 640 3.06 1.19 15.77
C ALA A 640 3.55 2.64 15.63
N GLN A 641 2.64 3.61 15.55
CA GLN A 641 2.46 4.69 16.55
C GLN A 641 1.40 5.71 16.07
N ARG A 642 0.46 6.05 16.95
CA ARG A 642 -0.54 7.12 16.73
C ARG A 642 -0.14 8.40 17.47
N LYS A 643 -0.16 9.53 16.74
CA LYS A 643 -0.80 10.83 17.05
C LYS A 643 -0.51 11.76 15.85
N ASN A 644 -1.43 12.57 15.35
CA ASN A 644 -2.59 13.22 15.98
C ASN A 644 -3.83 13.20 15.03
N PRO A 645 -5.08 13.32 15.52
CA PRO A 645 -6.26 13.29 14.66
C PRO A 645 -6.64 14.69 14.16
N SER A 646 -6.11 15.12 13.02
CA SER A 646 -6.60 16.28 12.27
C SER A 646 -7.53 15.84 11.15
N ILE A 647 -8.70 15.34 11.56
CA ILE A 647 -9.99 15.95 11.20
C ILE A 647 -9.91 16.91 10.00
N ILE A 648 -10.61 16.57 8.90
CA ILE A 648 -10.79 17.47 7.75
C ILE A 648 -11.38 18.79 8.27
N PRO A 649 -10.74 19.95 8.01
CA PRO A 649 -11.27 21.24 8.44
C PRO A 649 -12.54 21.57 7.66
N MET A 650 -13.56 22.11 8.32
CA MET A 650 -14.74 22.62 7.62
C MET A 650 -14.32 23.74 6.64
N PRO A 651 -14.86 23.77 5.41
CA PRO A 651 -14.75 24.96 4.56
C PRO A 651 -15.26 26.19 5.31
N ARG A 652 -14.54 27.31 5.22
CA ARG A 652 -14.99 28.57 5.85
C ARG A 652 -16.25 29.08 5.15
N VAL A 653 -17.08 29.74 5.95
CA VAL A 653 -18.40 30.27 5.56
C VAL A 653 -18.26 31.45 4.59
N GLY A 654 -18.97 31.39 3.47
CA GLY A 654 -19.16 32.51 2.54
C GLY A 654 -20.03 32.07 1.36
N SER A 655 -21.28 32.57 1.30
CA SER A 655 -22.23 32.45 0.18
C SER A 655 -22.20 31.14 -0.64
N TYR A 656 -22.60 30.03 0.00
CA TYR A 656 -23.02 28.78 -0.67
C TYR A 656 -24.46 28.45 -0.25
N PRO A 657 -25.28 27.77 -1.08
CA PRO A 657 -24.96 27.25 -2.42
C PRO A 657 -24.69 28.36 -3.44
N PRO A 658 -24.08 28.06 -4.60
CA PRO A 658 -24.16 28.93 -5.77
C PRO A 658 -25.63 29.23 -6.06
N THR A 659 -25.95 30.37 -6.67
CA THR A 659 -27.30 30.57 -7.23
C THR A 659 -27.58 29.44 -8.19
N LEU A 660 -28.64 28.66 -7.91
CA LEU A 660 -29.17 27.67 -8.85
C LEU A 660 -29.26 28.32 -10.22
N SER A 661 -28.56 27.76 -11.21
CA SER A 661 -28.76 28.18 -12.59
C SER A 661 -30.24 28.02 -12.91
N ALA A 662 -30.79 28.97 -13.68
CA ALA A 662 -32.07 28.71 -14.33
C ALA A 662 -31.91 27.42 -15.14
N SER A 663 -32.88 26.51 -15.03
CA SER A 663 -32.90 25.20 -15.71
C SER A 663 -32.28 25.31 -17.10
N SER A 664 -31.18 24.59 -17.33
CA SER A 664 -30.42 24.65 -18.56
C SER A 664 -31.38 24.59 -19.76
N PRO A 665 -31.29 25.50 -20.74
CA PRO A 665 -32.16 25.45 -21.90
C PRO A 665 -32.01 24.07 -22.53
N ALA A 666 -33.13 23.42 -22.86
CA ALA A 666 -33.10 22.17 -23.61
C ALA A 666 -32.19 22.38 -24.84
N THR A 667 -31.21 21.49 -24.99
CA THR A 667 -30.19 21.60 -26.03
C THR A 667 -30.84 21.69 -27.42
N ASP A 668 -30.20 22.46 -28.30
CA ASP A 668 -30.70 22.82 -29.64
C ASP A 668 -31.14 21.56 -30.42
N PRO A 669 -32.23 21.59 -31.22
CA PRO A 669 -32.96 20.39 -31.64
C PRO A 669 -32.27 19.63 -32.78
N GLY A 670 -31.15 18.98 -32.46
CA GLY A 670 -30.40 18.08 -33.31
C GLY A 670 -30.75 16.62 -33.04
N VAL A 671 -31.76 16.11 -33.75
CA VAL A 671 -32.35 14.75 -33.64
C VAL A 671 -33.29 14.57 -32.44
N GLU A 672 -34.60 14.46 -32.73
CA GLU A 672 -35.61 14.00 -31.77
C GLU A 672 -35.45 12.49 -31.48
N GLU A 673 -34.46 12.10 -30.66
CA GLU A 673 -34.49 10.79 -30.03
C GLU A 673 -35.51 10.79 -28.89
N SER A 674 -36.74 10.43 -29.25
CA SER A 674 -37.84 10.16 -28.33
C SER A 674 -37.39 9.19 -27.23
N PHE A 675 -37.21 9.70 -26.00
CA PHE A 675 -37.02 8.87 -24.81
C PHE A 675 -38.10 7.78 -24.76
N TYR A 676 -37.69 6.51 -24.74
CA TYR A 676 -38.62 5.41 -24.55
C TYR A 676 -39.30 5.56 -23.19
N LEU A 677 -40.63 5.53 -23.17
CA LEU A 677 -41.43 5.45 -21.95
C LEU A 677 -42.34 4.22 -22.09
N PRO A 678 -42.42 3.34 -21.08
CA PRO A 678 -43.38 2.24 -21.11
C PRO A 678 -44.82 2.76 -21.09
N PRO A 679 -45.83 1.92 -21.40
CA PRO A 679 -47.23 2.26 -21.17
C PRO A 679 -47.44 2.79 -19.74
N ARG A 680 -48.30 3.82 -19.60
CA ARG A 680 -48.44 4.56 -18.34
C ARG A 680 -48.80 3.65 -17.14
N GLU A 681 -49.60 2.63 -17.38
CA GLU A 681 -49.98 1.60 -16.39
C GLU A 681 -48.74 0.89 -15.81
N LEU A 682 -47.75 0.54 -16.64
CA LEU A 682 -46.50 -0.08 -16.20
C LEU A 682 -45.62 0.90 -15.41
N CYS A 683 -45.58 2.16 -15.84
CA CYS A 683 -44.88 3.21 -15.13
C CYS A 683 -45.40 3.39 -13.69
N ASP A 684 -46.72 3.45 -13.52
CA ASP A 684 -47.32 3.61 -12.19
C ASP A 684 -47.00 2.41 -11.28
N ILE A 685 -46.97 1.19 -11.84
CA ILE A 685 -46.55 -0.04 -11.13
C ILE A 685 -45.07 0.02 -10.70
N TYR A 686 -44.16 0.36 -11.62
CA TYR A 686 -42.72 0.41 -11.33
C TYR A 686 -42.39 1.47 -10.28
N VAL A 687 -43.07 2.61 -10.34
CA VAL A 687 -42.90 3.72 -9.39
C VAL A 687 -43.51 3.36 -8.03
N SER A 688 -44.65 2.66 -7.96
CA SER A 688 -45.21 2.16 -6.70
C SER A 688 -44.21 1.24 -5.99
N ARG A 689 -43.69 0.22 -6.69
CA ARG A 689 -42.66 -0.71 -6.14
C ARG A 689 -41.46 0.04 -5.59
N PHE A 690 -40.91 1.00 -6.34
CA PHE A 690 -39.80 1.83 -5.86
C PHE A 690 -40.15 2.64 -4.60
N LEU A 691 -41.35 3.21 -4.54
CA LEU A 691 -41.81 3.99 -3.38
C LEU A 691 -42.02 3.12 -2.12
N GLU A 692 -42.51 1.90 -2.30
CA GLU A 692 -42.88 0.97 -1.23
C GLU A 692 -41.67 0.19 -0.70
N ASP A 693 -40.73 -0.21 -1.57
CA ASP A 693 -39.62 -1.10 -1.19
C ASP A 693 -38.26 -0.42 -0.97
N VAL A 694 -37.99 0.67 -1.70
CA VAL A 694 -36.66 1.32 -1.72
C VAL A 694 -36.72 2.69 -1.06
N HIS A 695 -37.70 3.52 -1.43
CA HIS A 695 -37.79 4.89 -0.96
C HIS A 695 -38.23 5.01 0.50
N CYS A 696 -38.96 4.02 1.03
CA CYS A 696 -39.41 3.99 2.43
C CYS A 696 -38.24 4.02 3.44
N THR A 697 -37.09 3.45 3.04
CA THR A 697 -35.81 3.44 3.78
C THR A 697 -34.84 4.51 3.28
N TYR A 698 -34.75 4.71 1.96
CA TYR A 698 -33.80 5.65 1.36
C TYR A 698 -34.52 6.87 0.78
N TRP A 699 -34.61 7.94 1.59
CA TRP A 699 -35.37 9.12 1.23
C TRP A 699 -34.63 10.03 0.23
N LEU A 700 -34.96 9.91 -1.06
CA LEU A 700 -34.37 10.69 -2.14
C LEU A 700 -35.29 11.80 -2.71
N TYR A 701 -36.60 11.56 -2.78
CA TYR A 701 -37.60 12.51 -3.31
C TYR A 701 -38.76 12.80 -2.33
N PRO A 702 -39.39 13.99 -2.36
CA PRO A 702 -40.75 14.15 -1.87
C PRO A 702 -41.72 13.40 -2.81
N VAL A 703 -42.57 12.52 -2.28
CA VAL A 703 -43.42 11.61 -3.09
C VAL A 703 -44.39 12.38 -4.00
N GLU A 704 -44.99 13.46 -3.50
CA GLU A 704 -45.92 14.30 -4.28
C GLU A 704 -45.21 15.09 -5.39
N ASN A 705 -43.87 15.25 -5.29
CA ASN A 705 -43.05 15.84 -6.34
C ASN A 705 -42.67 14.79 -7.38
N LEU A 706 -42.22 13.60 -6.95
CA LEU A 706 -41.91 12.47 -7.83
C LEU A 706 -43.09 12.15 -8.77
N LEU A 707 -44.27 11.90 -8.19
CA LEU A 707 -45.48 11.56 -8.95
C LEU A 707 -45.91 12.67 -9.91
N ARG A 708 -45.83 13.95 -9.48
CA ARG A 708 -46.16 15.10 -10.34
C ARG A 708 -45.20 15.25 -11.52
N ARG A 709 -43.91 14.97 -11.33
CA ARG A 709 -42.91 15.01 -12.41
C ARG A 709 -43.12 13.89 -13.41
N ILE A 710 -43.45 12.68 -12.94
CA ILE A 710 -43.84 11.56 -13.81
C ILE A 710 -45.08 11.95 -14.63
N ASP A 711 -46.12 12.48 -13.99
CA ASP A 711 -47.32 12.99 -14.67
C ASP A 711 -47.02 13.99 -15.79
N ASN A 712 -46.12 14.94 -15.53
CA ASN A 712 -45.73 15.92 -16.54
C ASN A 712 -44.94 15.26 -17.68
N THR A 713 -44.03 14.33 -17.35
CA THR A 713 -43.23 13.56 -18.33
C THR A 713 -44.11 12.81 -19.34
N TYR A 714 -45.26 12.26 -18.90
CA TYR A 714 -46.23 11.58 -19.78
C TYR A 714 -47.22 12.53 -20.50
N LYS A 715 -47.36 13.79 -20.06
CA LYS A 715 -48.28 14.77 -20.67
C LYS A 715 -47.62 15.62 -21.75
N THR A 716 -46.32 15.89 -21.62
CA THR A 716 -45.54 16.62 -22.63
C THR A 716 -44.85 15.64 -23.57
N SER A 717 -45.19 15.64 -24.85
CA SER A 717 -44.49 14.84 -25.87
C SER A 717 -43.04 15.31 -26.03
N THR A 718 -42.14 14.60 -25.34
CA THR A 718 -40.70 14.42 -25.58
C THR A 718 -39.73 15.62 -25.60
N SER A 719 -40.14 16.87 -25.35
CA SER A 719 -39.26 18.05 -25.55
C SER A 719 -38.76 18.81 -24.30
N SER A 720 -38.92 18.32 -23.05
CA SER A 720 -38.44 19.09 -21.86
C SER A 720 -38.03 18.31 -20.60
N SER A 721 -37.66 17.03 -20.69
CA SER A 721 -37.16 16.27 -19.52
C SER A 721 -35.64 16.23 -19.48
N SER A 722 -35.02 16.50 -18.32
CA SER A 722 -33.56 16.45 -18.17
C SER A 722 -33.01 15.03 -18.12
N SER A 723 -31.71 14.87 -18.38
CA SER A 723 -31.04 13.56 -18.44
C SER A 723 -30.88 12.95 -17.04
N SER A 724 -30.67 13.75 -15.98
CA SER A 724 -30.66 13.26 -14.59
C SER A 724 -32.03 12.81 -14.12
N TRP A 725 -33.09 13.50 -14.55
CA TRP A 725 -34.46 13.04 -14.33
C TRP A 725 -34.73 11.72 -15.07
N MET A 726 -34.41 11.66 -16.37
CA MET A 726 -34.62 10.45 -17.16
C MET A 726 -33.75 9.27 -16.71
N CYS A 727 -32.51 9.49 -16.24
CA CYS A 727 -31.68 8.44 -15.66
C CYS A 727 -32.25 7.94 -14.33
N SER A 728 -32.75 8.84 -13.48
CA SER A 728 -33.46 8.44 -12.25
C SER A 728 -34.68 7.59 -12.59
N VAL A 729 -35.49 8.03 -13.55
CA VAL A 729 -36.69 7.33 -14.03
C VAL A 729 -36.33 5.97 -14.65
N TYR A 730 -35.31 5.88 -15.50
CA TYR A 730 -34.86 4.61 -16.08
C TYR A 730 -34.26 3.66 -15.04
N THR A 731 -33.58 4.16 -14.02
CA THR A 731 -33.09 3.29 -12.94
C THR A 731 -34.24 2.82 -12.03
N ILE A 732 -35.25 3.68 -11.79
CA ILE A 732 -36.51 3.30 -11.13
C ILE A 732 -37.26 2.24 -11.96
N PHE A 733 -37.35 2.39 -13.28
CA PHE A 733 -37.92 1.38 -14.17
C PHE A 733 -37.08 0.11 -14.21
N ALA A 734 -35.77 0.18 -14.16
CA ALA A 734 -34.93 -1.01 -14.07
C ALA A 734 -35.20 -1.81 -12.78
N ILE A 735 -35.35 -1.12 -11.65
CA ILE A 735 -35.71 -1.73 -10.36
C ILE A 735 -37.15 -2.29 -10.42
N GLY A 736 -38.12 -1.51 -10.90
CA GLY A 736 -39.53 -1.90 -10.96
C GLY A 736 -39.87 -2.98 -12.01
N ALA A 737 -39.14 -3.00 -13.13
CA ALA A 737 -39.21 -4.01 -14.19
C ALA A 737 -38.26 -5.19 -13.94
N ALA A 738 -37.59 -5.24 -12.79
CA ALA A 738 -36.86 -6.41 -12.36
C ALA A 738 -37.86 -7.57 -12.21
N ASN A 739 -37.72 -8.56 -13.09
CA ASN A 739 -38.75 -9.54 -13.35
C ASN A 739 -38.99 -10.43 -12.14
N TYR A 740 -40.27 -10.51 -11.74
CA TYR A 740 -40.78 -11.60 -10.94
C TYR A 740 -40.72 -12.89 -11.77
N ILE A 741 -39.62 -13.63 -11.66
CA ILE A 741 -39.62 -15.04 -12.06
C ILE A 741 -40.48 -15.74 -11.02
N GLY A 742 -41.62 -16.28 -11.45
CA GLY A 742 -42.59 -16.90 -10.55
C GLY A 742 -42.04 -18.16 -9.87
N GLU A 743 -42.78 -18.65 -8.88
CA GLU A 743 -42.42 -19.85 -8.10
C GLU A 743 -41.87 -20.98 -9.00
N HIS A 744 -40.74 -21.55 -8.58
CA HIS A 744 -40.01 -22.61 -9.28
C HIS A 744 -39.38 -22.22 -10.63
N GLY A 745 -39.08 -20.94 -10.87
CA GLY A 745 -38.19 -20.53 -11.96
C GLY A 745 -38.86 -20.50 -13.35
N LYS A 746 -40.19 -20.48 -13.39
CA LYS A 746 -40.94 -20.31 -14.64
C LYS A 746 -41.03 -18.84 -15.01
N SER A 747 -41.18 -18.56 -16.32
CA SER A 747 -41.42 -17.22 -16.84
C SER A 747 -42.53 -16.51 -16.07
N PRO A 748 -42.48 -15.17 -15.93
CA PRO A 748 -43.56 -14.42 -15.28
C PRO A 748 -44.93 -14.83 -15.85
N PRO A 749 -45.99 -14.82 -15.02
CA PRO A 749 -47.35 -15.07 -15.51
C PRO A 749 -47.63 -14.23 -16.77
N PRO A 750 -48.35 -14.75 -17.79
CA PRO A 750 -48.61 -14.01 -19.03
C PRO A 750 -49.44 -12.72 -18.81
N ASP A 751 -50.06 -12.61 -17.64
CA ASP A 751 -50.79 -11.50 -17.05
C ASP A 751 -49.93 -10.58 -16.15
N TRP A 752 -48.62 -10.87 -15.99
CA TRP A 752 -47.70 -10.00 -15.26
C TRP A 752 -47.38 -8.73 -16.05
N PRO A 753 -47.58 -7.52 -15.49
CA PRO A 753 -47.45 -6.27 -16.24
C PRO A 753 -46.08 -6.06 -16.92
N ALA A 754 -44.97 -6.46 -16.29
CA ALA A 754 -43.64 -6.30 -16.90
C ALA A 754 -43.38 -7.24 -18.09
N ALA A 755 -44.16 -8.32 -18.25
CA ALA A 755 -44.10 -9.17 -19.45
C ALA A 755 -44.72 -8.50 -20.69
N MET A 756 -45.44 -7.39 -20.50
CA MET A 756 -46.02 -6.55 -21.56
C MET A 756 -45.12 -5.36 -21.94
N ASP A 757 -43.99 -5.15 -21.24
CA ASP A 757 -43.00 -4.12 -21.57
C ASP A 757 -42.08 -4.60 -22.71
N GLN A 758 -41.69 -3.68 -23.60
CA GLN A 758 -40.73 -3.96 -24.66
C GLN A 758 -39.27 -3.89 -24.18
N LYS A 759 -39.04 -3.44 -22.94
CA LYS A 759 -37.71 -3.33 -22.31
C LYS A 759 -37.61 -4.17 -21.05
N THR A 760 -36.49 -4.88 -20.90
CA THR A 760 -36.14 -5.60 -19.67
C THR A 760 -35.46 -4.66 -18.66
N SER A 761 -35.37 -5.09 -17.39
CA SER A 761 -34.56 -4.41 -16.36
C SER A 761 -33.13 -4.06 -16.84
N GLU A 762 -32.43 -5.00 -17.47
CA GLU A 762 -31.08 -4.79 -18.04
C GLU A 762 -31.07 -3.76 -19.18
N ALA A 763 -32.12 -3.73 -20.01
CA ALA A 763 -32.25 -2.73 -21.06
C ALA A 763 -32.48 -1.32 -20.47
N TYR A 764 -33.25 -1.21 -19.39
CA TYR A 764 -33.40 0.06 -18.66
C TYR A 764 -32.12 0.51 -17.96
N ILE A 765 -31.33 -0.42 -17.38
CA ILE A 765 -29.97 -0.11 -16.88
C ILE A 765 -29.08 0.39 -18.01
N THR A 766 -29.18 -0.20 -19.21
CA THR A 766 -28.40 0.23 -20.36
C THR A 766 -28.79 1.66 -20.79
N LEU A 767 -30.09 1.97 -20.87
CA LEU A 767 -30.60 3.32 -21.15
C LEU A 767 -30.16 4.32 -20.07
N ALA A 768 -30.23 3.95 -18.78
CA ALA A 768 -29.74 4.79 -17.70
C ALA A 768 -28.23 5.03 -17.78
N LYS A 769 -27.42 3.99 -18.03
CA LYS A 769 -25.96 4.10 -18.23
C LYS A 769 -25.57 4.96 -19.43
N GLN A 770 -26.35 4.96 -20.52
CA GLN A 770 -26.14 5.87 -21.65
C GLN A 770 -26.35 7.34 -21.26
N LEU A 771 -27.22 7.61 -20.28
CA LEU A 771 -27.41 8.94 -19.71
C LEU A 771 -26.38 9.30 -18.64
N ILE A 772 -25.79 8.34 -17.92
CA ILE A 772 -24.83 8.61 -16.81
C ILE A 772 -23.79 9.68 -17.15
N PRO A 773 -23.15 9.73 -18.33
CA PRO A 773 -22.22 10.81 -18.63
C PRO A 773 -22.91 12.18 -18.60
N VAL A 774 -24.15 12.31 -19.12
CA VAL A 774 -24.97 13.55 -19.07
C VAL A 774 -25.64 13.78 -17.70
N VAL A 775 -25.75 12.76 -16.86
CA VAL A 775 -26.11 12.91 -15.44
C VAL A 775 -24.95 13.51 -14.67
N TYR A 776 -23.75 13.06 -15.02
CA TYR A 776 -22.53 13.63 -14.52
C TYR A 776 -22.48 15.10 -14.96
N ASP A 777 -22.63 15.44 -16.25
CA ASP A 777 -22.81 16.83 -16.75
C ASP A 777 -23.70 17.65 -15.81
N GLU A 778 -24.98 17.25 -15.63
CA GLU A 778 -25.96 18.06 -14.91
C GLU A 778 -25.58 18.36 -13.44
N ALA A 779 -24.82 17.48 -12.75
CA ALA A 779 -24.46 17.44 -11.30
C ALA A 779 -25.28 18.28 -10.30
N ASP A 780 -26.58 18.34 -10.54
CA ASP A 780 -27.58 19.03 -9.75
C ASP A 780 -28.15 18.09 -8.66
N ILE A 781 -29.27 18.50 -8.04
CA ILE A 781 -29.91 17.68 -7.01
C ILE A 781 -30.56 16.42 -7.62
N ASP A 782 -31.01 16.43 -8.87
CA ASP A 782 -31.48 15.20 -9.54
C ASP A 782 -30.34 14.27 -9.93
N SER A 783 -29.16 14.82 -10.24
CA SER A 783 -27.95 14.06 -10.55
C SER A 783 -27.45 13.29 -9.34
N ILE A 784 -27.42 13.91 -8.16
CA ILE A 784 -27.15 13.24 -6.87
C ILE A 784 -28.09 12.05 -6.68
N ARG A 785 -29.39 12.23 -6.95
CA ARG A 785 -30.41 11.17 -6.81
C ARG A 785 -30.22 10.06 -7.84
N ALA A 786 -29.97 10.40 -9.11
CA ALA A 786 -29.73 9.46 -10.19
C ALA A 786 -28.56 8.52 -9.85
N LEU A 787 -27.43 9.07 -9.37
CA LEU A 787 -26.26 8.27 -8.98
C LEU A 787 -26.48 7.44 -7.72
N ALA A 788 -27.26 7.94 -6.74
CA ALA A 788 -27.63 7.16 -5.56
C ALA A 788 -28.55 5.97 -5.90
N ILE A 789 -29.51 6.14 -6.81
CA ILE A 789 -30.39 5.06 -7.28
C ILE A 789 -29.61 4.09 -8.17
N MET A 790 -28.70 4.58 -9.02
CA MET A 790 -27.81 3.75 -9.84
C MET A 790 -26.89 2.89 -8.96
N SER A 791 -26.35 3.44 -7.88
CA SER A 791 -25.57 2.68 -6.89
C SER A 791 -26.35 1.50 -6.30
N LEU A 792 -27.58 1.74 -5.84
CA LEU A 792 -28.49 0.70 -5.34
C LEU A 792 -28.79 -0.38 -6.39
N ALA A 793 -29.06 0.02 -7.64
CA ALA A 793 -29.29 -0.93 -8.72
C ALA A 793 -28.05 -1.78 -9.04
N MET A 794 -26.87 -1.18 -9.07
CA MET A 794 -25.60 -1.90 -9.27
C MET A 794 -25.27 -2.86 -8.12
N GLU A 795 -25.59 -2.49 -6.88
CA GLU A 795 -25.44 -3.37 -5.71
C GLU A 795 -26.31 -4.62 -5.84
N ASN A 796 -27.59 -4.47 -6.18
CA ASN A 796 -28.51 -5.58 -6.41
C ASN A 796 -28.05 -6.50 -7.56
N MET A 797 -27.43 -5.92 -8.59
CA MET A 797 -26.83 -6.64 -9.73
C MET A 797 -25.43 -7.21 -9.42
N CYS A 798 -24.99 -7.20 -8.15
CA CYS A 798 -23.69 -7.70 -7.69
C CYS A 798 -22.45 -6.93 -8.22
N SER A 799 -22.61 -5.76 -8.85
CA SER A 799 -21.50 -4.93 -9.34
C SER A 799 -20.95 -4.00 -8.25
N ARG A 800 -20.27 -4.60 -7.25
CA ARG A 800 -19.84 -3.92 -6.01
C ARG A 800 -18.97 -2.68 -6.24
N VAL A 801 -18.04 -2.75 -7.20
CA VAL A 801 -17.12 -1.64 -7.51
C VAL A 801 -17.89 -0.45 -8.10
N SER A 802 -18.73 -0.68 -9.11
CA SER A 802 -19.60 0.36 -9.70
C SER A 802 -20.54 0.96 -8.66
N ALA A 803 -21.13 0.15 -7.77
CA ALA A 803 -22.00 0.63 -6.71
C ALA A 803 -21.27 1.61 -5.77
N TYR A 804 -20.06 1.25 -5.31
CA TYR A 804 -19.24 2.11 -4.45
C TYR A 804 -18.84 3.42 -5.15
N LEU A 805 -18.49 3.37 -6.44
CA LEU A 805 -18.09 4.54 -7.23
C LEU A 805 -19.24 5.52 -7.47
N TYR A 806 -20.43 5.03 -7.85
CA TYR A 806 -21.61 5.89 -8.01
C TYR A 806 -22.07 6.49 -6.66
N MET A 807 -21.92 5.75 -5.56
CA MET A 807 -22.18 6.29 -4.21
C MET A 807 -21.18 7.39 -3.86
N GLY A 808 -19.87 7.15 -4.10
CA GLY A 808 -18.82 8.14 -3.88
C GLY A 808 -19.03 9.44 -4.67
N ALA A 809 -19.39 9.33 -5.95
CA ALA A 809 -19.72 10.48 -6.80
C ALA A 809 -20.96 11.24 -6.28
N SER A 810 -22.04 10.54 -5.92
CA SER A 810 -23.24 11.13 -5.33
C SER A 810 -22.93 11.91 -4.03
N ILE A 811 -22.09 11.35 -3.15
CA ILE A 811 -21.65 12.00 -1.91
C ILE A 811 -20.77 13.22 -2.19
N GLN A 812 -19.84 13.14 -3.15
CA GLN A 812 -18.98 14.27 -3.54
C GLN A 812 -19.78 15.43 -4.15
N MET A 813 -20.77 15.14 -5.00
CA MET A 813 -21.71 16.14 -5.52
C MET A 813 -22.54 16.77 -4.39
N ALA A 814 -23.12 15.94 -3.49
CA ALA A 814 -23.89 16.42 -2.34
C ALA A 814 -23.04 17.24 -1.35
N PHE A 815 -21.76 16.90 -1.18
CA PHE A 815 -20.83 17.68 -0.37
C PHE A 815 -20.53 19.03 -1.03
N SER A 816 -20.25 19.04 -2.34
CA SER A 816 -19.93 20.23 -3.13
C SER A 816 -21.09 21.22 -3.20
N LEU A 817 -22.33 20.74 -3.41
CA LEU A 817 -23.55 21.55 -3.34
C LEU A 817 -23.94 21.97 -1.90
N GLY A 818 -23.18 21.54 -0.89
CA GLY A 818 -23.34 22.01 0.49
C GLY A 818 -24.49 21.39 1.27
N LEU A 819 -25.06 20.25 0.85
CA LEU A 819 -26.18 19.57 1.53
C LEU A 819 -25.85 19.16 2.98
N HIS A 820 -24.55 19.07 3.32
CA HIS A 820 -24.03 18.81 4.65
C HIS A 820 -24.07 20.03 5.62
N ARG A 821 -24.36 21.25 5.14
CA ARG A 821 -24.28 22.50 5.91
C ARG A 821 -25.64 22.90 6.51
N ASP A 822 -25.63 23.61 7.65
CA ASP A 822 -26.82 24.26 8.24
C ASP A 822 -26.99 25.72 7.78
N GLN A 823 -26.72 25.99 6.51
CA GLN A 823 -26.76 27.35 5.95
C GLN A 823 -27.71 27.39 4.76
N LEU A 824 -28.45 28.49 4.65
CA LEU A 824 -29.36 28.80 3.56
C LEU A 824 -28.69 29.85 2.64
N PRO A 825 -28.90 29.80 1.31
CA PRO A 825 -28.68 30.97 0.48
C PRO A 825 -29.64 32.08 0.89
N GLU A 826 -29.32 33.34 0.59
CA GLU A 826 -30.10 34.52 1.02
C GLU A 826 -31.59 34.49 0.59
N ASN A 827 -31.92 33.72 -0.45
CA ASN A 827 -33.28 33.53 -0.98
C ASN A 827 -33.91 32.15 -0.68
N GLY A 828 -33.21 31.27 0.06
CA GLY A 828 -33.61 29.87 0.24
C GLY A 828 -34.74 29.66 1.24
N SER A 829 -35.68 28.76 0.92
CA SER A 829 -36.80 28.47 1.84
C SER A 829 -36.38 27.51 2.97
N SER A 830 -37.00 27.64 4.15
CA SER A 830 -36.75 26.71 5.28
C SER A 830 -37.06 25.25 4.92
N THR A 831 -38.01 25.01 4.01
CA THR A 831 -38.36 23.68 3.49
C THR A 831 -37.26 23.08 2.62
N GLU A 832 -36.48 23.89 1.91
CA GLU A 832 -35.42 23.46 1.00
C GLU A 832 -34.19 22.94 1.76
N ARG A 833 -33.75 23.66 2.81
CA ARG A 833 -32.69 23.18 3.71
C ARG A 833 -33.03 21.81 4.31
N GLU A 834 -34.27 21.61 4.74
CA GLU A 834 -34.68 20.33 5.34
C GLU A 834 -34.74 19.18 4.32
N ARG A 835 -35.00 19.45 3.03
CA ARG A 835 -34.89 18.45 1.96
C ARG A 835 -33.42 18.06 1.72
N ASN A 836 -32.54 19.06 1.63
CA ASN A 836 -31.11 18.87 1.42
C ASN A 836 -30.47 18.02 2.53
N ARG A 837 -30.83 18.29 3.79
CA ARG A 837 -30.42 17.50 4.97
C ARG A 837 -30.83 16.04 4.90
N ARG A 838 -32.08 15.74 4.49
CA ARG A 838 -32.57 14.36 4.41
C ARG A 838 -31.86 13.56 3.32
N ILE A 839 -31.55 14.19 2.19
CA ILE A 839 -30.74 13.57 1.13
C ILE A 839 -29.34 13.25 1.69
N TRP A 840 -28.68 14.20 2.34
CA TRP A 840 -27.36 13.97 2.97
C TRP A 840 -27.36 12.79 3.97
N TRP A 841 -28.33 12.74 4.89
CA TRP A 841 -28.42 11.63 5.84
C TRP A 841 -28.85 10.30 5.20
N THR A 842 -29.57 10.33 4.08
CA THR A 842 -29.87 9.13 3.29
C THR A 842 -28.61 8.58 2.63
N LEU A 843 -27.78 9.45 2.05
CA LEU A 843 -26.48 9.06 1.49
C LEU A 843 -25.53 8.51 2.56
N PHE A 844 -25.55 9.06 3.78
CA PHE A 844 -24.79 8.52 4.92
C PHE A 844 -25.20 7.08 5.27
N LEU A 845 -26.51 6.78 5.31
CA LEU A 845 -26.99 5.42 5.58
C LEU A 845 -26.58 4.45 4.46
N LEU A 846 -26.73 4.87 3.20
CA LEU A 846 -26.33 4.09 2.02
C LEU A 846 -24.82 3.81 1.96
N ASP A 847 -23.99 4.83 2.17
CA ASP A 847 -22.52 4.71 2.28
C ASP A 847 -22.14 3.69 3.35
N GLN A 848 -22.73 3.80 4.54
CA GLN A 848 -22.46 2.87 5.63
C GLN A 848 -22.85 1.43 5.29
N GLU A 849 -23.96 1.23 4.56
CA GLU A 849 -24.45 -0.10 4.16
C GLU A 849 -23.57 -0.74 3.07
N ILE A 850 -23.26 0.01 2.01
CA ILE A 850 -22.40 -0.42 0.90
C ILE A 850 -20.97 -0.63 1.39
N SER A 851 -20.41 0.28 2.19
CA SER A 851 -19.07 0.16 2.77
C SER A 851 -18.94 -1.07 3.68
N MET A 852 -19.97 -1.41 4.46
CA MET A 852 -19.99 -2.65 5.26
C MET A 852 -19.95 -3.92 4.39
N ARG A 853 -20.48 -3.89 3.16
CA ARG A 853 -20.49 -5.02 2.20
C ARG A 853 -19.26 -5.07 1.28
N GLY A 854 -18.67 -3.91 1.00
CA GLY A 854 -17.51 -3.72 0.13
C GLY A 854 -16.16 -3.72 0.86
N GLY A 855 -16.15 -3.74 2.20
CA GLY A 855 -14.90 -3.77 2.99
C GLY A 855 -14.07 -2.47 2.93
N SER A 856 -14.66 -1.38 2.43
CA SER A 856 -14.03 -0.07 2.27
C SER A 856 -14.40 0.88 3.42
N PRO A 857 -13.58 1.90 3.75
CA PRO A 857 -13.94 2.89 4.75
C PRO A 857 -15.08 3.79 4.25
N THR A 858 -15.98 4.18 5.14
CA THR A 858 -17.04 5.14 4.84
C THR A 858 -16.46 6.50 4.44
N VAL A 859 -17.07 7.14 3.45
CA VAL A 859 -16.66 8.43 2.89
C VAL A 859 -17.04 9.59 3.82
N VAL A 860 -18.01 9.40 4.72
CA VAL A 860 -18.61 10.47 5.55
C VAL A 860 -18.09 10.50 7.02
N ASP A 861 -17.74 11.72 7.48
CA ASP A 861 -17.37 12.06 8.88
C ASP A 861 -18.45 12.91 9.57
N GLU A 862 -18.66 12.72 10.88
CA GLU A 862 -19.96 12.88 11.54
C GLU A 862 -20.11 14.08 12.49
N ARG A 863 -19.83 15.30 12.05
CA ARG A 863 -19.69 16.47 12.97
C ARG A 863 -20.87 17.45 13.07
N PHE A 864 -22.11 17.04 12.76
CA PHE A 864 -23.31 17.91 12.84
C PHE A 864 -24.59 17.23 13.35
N THR A 865 -25.53 18.02 13.91
CA THR A 865 -26.71 17.54 14.66
C THR A 865 -28.01 18.34 14.42
N LYS A 866 -28.91 17.80 13.58
CA LYS A 866 -30.38 17.72 13.77
C LYS A 866 -31.04 17.11 12.52
N ILE A 867 -31.99 16.20 12.73
CA ILE A 867 -32.70 15.46 11.68
C ILE A 867 -34.22 15.66 11.86
N LEU A 868 -34.95 15.86 10.76
CA LEU A 868 -36.40 16.16 10.78
C LEU A 868 -37.19 15.33 9.75
N TYR A 869 -38.45 15.08 10.10
CA TYR A 869 -39.44 14.18 9.48
C TYR A 869 -39.23 13.85 7.98
N PRO A 870 -38.83 12.62 7.60
CA PRO A 870 -38.52 12.29 6.21
C PRO A 870 -39.67 12.52 5.20
N GLY A 871 -40.89 12.04 5.48
CA GLY A 871 -42.07 12.23 4.61
C GLY A 871 -43.19 11.23 4.89
N LEU A 872 -44.27 11.24 4.10
CA LEU A 872 -45.45 10.38 4.36
C LEU A 872 -45.16 8.87 4.36
N HIS A 873 -44.14 8.40 3.64
CA HIS A 873 -43.81 6.97 3.49
C HIS A 873 -42.72 6.48 4.46
N THR A 874 -42.19 7.34 5.32
CA THR A 874 -41.17 6.96 6.31
C THR A 874 -41.58 7.50 7.69
N PRO A 875 -41.56 6.68 8.77
CA PRO A 875 -42.06 7.11 10.07
C PRO A 875 -41.35 8.35 10.66
N LEU A 876 -42.05 9.09 11.51
CA LEU A 876 -41.46 10.24 12.22
C LEU A 876 -40.31 9.79 13.13
N GLY A 877 -39.18 10.50 13.07
CA GLY A 877 -37.98 10.17 13.84
C GLY A 877 -37.22 8.93 13.37
N TRP A 878 -37.69 8.21 12.35
CA TRP A 878 -37.03 6.99 11.85
C TRP A 878 -35.61 7.25 11.36
N LEU A 879 -35.40 8.32 10.58
CA LEU A 879 -34.09 8.67 10.03
C LEU A 879 -33.07 9.02 11.12
N ASP A 880 -33.49 9.78 12.13
CA ASP A 880 -32.66 10.14 13.30
C ASP A 880 -32.28 8.91 14.13
N THR A 881 -33.28 8.06 14.37
CA THR A 881 -33.13 6.78 15.07
C THR A 881 -32.15 5.86 14.31
N SER A 882 -32.33 5.69 13.00
CA SER A 882 -31.46 4.85 12.14
C SER A 882 -30.02 5.35 12.07
N VAL A 883 -29.82 6.66 11.94
CA VAL A 883 -28.47 7.27 11.99
C VAL A 883 -27.82 7.00 13.35
N SER A 884 -28.53 7.20 14.47
CA SER A 884 -27.99 6.94 15.81
C SER A 884 -27.59 5.48 16.05
N LEU A 885 -28.31 4.51 15.47
CA LEU A 885 -27.93 3.10 15.51
C LEU A 885 -26.66 2.82 14.68
N CYS A 886 -26.53 3.44 13.52
CA CYS A 886 -25.35 3.30 12.67
C CYS A 886 -24.09 3.84 13.37
N ARG A 887 -24.21 4.97 14.09
CA ARG A 887 -23.13 5.50 14.95
C ARG A 887 -22.68 4.48 16.00
N LEU A 888 -23.62 3.96 16.77
CA LEU A 888 -23.34 2.97 17.81
C LEU A 888 -22.74 1.69 17.22
N LYS A 889 -23.21 1.24 16.06
CA LYS A 889 -22.60 0.11 15.32
C LYS A 889 -21.14 0.40 14.93
N ARG A 890 -20.84 1.61 14.47
CA ARG A 890 -19.48 2.08 14.14
C ARG A 890 -18.57 2.11 15.37
N GLU A 891 -19.06 2.61 16.50
CA GLU A 891 -18.35 2.60 17.80
C GLU A 891 -18.05 1.17 18.29
N ILE A 892 -19.01 0.26 18.16
CA ILE A 892 -18.86 -1.16 18.52
C ILE A 892 -17.82 -1.85 17.63
N ILE A 893 -17.87 -1.62 16.32
CA ILE A 893 -16.86 -2.13 15.38
C ILE A 893 -15.48 -1.57 15.78
N GLN A 894 -15.40 -0.28 16.07
CA GLN A 894 -14.15 0.36 16.46
C GLN A 894 -13.57 -0.20 17.77
N SER A 895 -14.42 -0.46 18.76
CA SER A 895 -14.03 -0.93 20.10
C SER A 895 -13.59 -2.40 20.14
N LEU A 896 -14.03 -3.22 19.19
CA LEU A 896 -13.84 -4.68 19.21
C LEU A 896 -12.88 -5.21 18.15
N TYR A 897 -12.67 -4.46 17.07
CA TYR A 897 -11.89 -4.92 15.91
C TYR A 897 -10.72 -4.00 15.53
N THR A 898 -10.38 -2.96 16.33
CA THR A 898 -9.35 -1.95 15.97
C THR A 898 -8.15 -1.84 16.91
N GLU A 899 -8.00 -2.73 17.89
CA GLU A 899 -6.75 -2.90 18.64
C GLU A 899 -6.16 -4.29 18.36
N ARG A 900 -5.00 -4.35 17.69
CA ARG A 900 -4.23 -5.60 17.48
C ARG A 900 -3.00 -5.71 18.39
N SER A 901 -2.96 -4.93 19.46
CA SER A 901 -1.96 -5.02 20.53
C SER A 901 -2.39 -5.96 21.67
N ALA A 902 -3.62 -6.45 21.64
CA ALA A 902 -4.18 -7.37 22.61
C ALA A 902 -4.49 -8.71 21.91
N ASN A 903 -3.96 -9.81 22.44
CA ASN A 903 -4.47 -11.16 22.13
C ASN A 903 -5.80 -11.43 22.89
N SER A 904 -6.40 -10.38 23.46
CA SER A 904 -7.51 -10.42 24.38
C SER A 904 -8.64 -9.50 23.93
N ILE A 905 -9.87 -9.99 24.08
CA ILE A 905 -11.06 -9.13 24.06
C ILE A 905 -11.65 -9.21 25.47
N SER A 906 -11.70 -8.08 26.20
CA SER A 906 -12.30 -8.08 27.54
C SER A 906 -13.81 -8.29 27.44
N PHE A 907 -14.33 -9.20 28.26
CA PHE A 907 -15.78 -9.38 28.47
C PHE A 907 -16.46 -8.08 28.90
N SER A 908 -15.74 -7.16 29.56
CA SER A 908 -16.29 -5.87 29.98
C SER A 908 -16.65 -4.99 28.76
N THR A 909 -15.79 -4.90 27.75
CA THR A 909 -16.04 -4.12 26.52
C THR A 909 -17.26 -4.62 25.76
N ILE A 910 -17.42 -5.94 25.65
CA ILE A 910 -18.57 -6.59 25.00
C ILE A 910 -19.84 -6.36 25.81
N SER A 911 -19.79 -6.55 27.14
CA SER A 911 -20.94 -6.32 28.03
C SER A 911 -21.40 -4.86 28.00
N ASN A 912 -20.46 -3.91 28.03
CA ASN A 912 -20.75 -2.47 27.91
C ASN A 912 -21.37 -2.13 26.55
N SER A 913 -20.88 -2.72 25.45
CA SER A 913 -21.45 -2.55 24.11
C SER A 913 -22.89 -3.07 24.01
N LEU A 914 -23.17 -4.23 24.62
CA LEU A 914 -24.51 -4.80 24.73
C LEU A 914 -25.46 -3.92 25.56
N LEU A 915 -24.98 -3.35 26.68
CA LEU A 915 -25.75 -2.41 27.51
C LEU A 915 -26.06 -1.11 26.76
N LEU A 916 -25.14 -0.59 25.93
CA LEU A 916 -25.39 0.58 25.09
C LEU A 916 -26.47 0.31 24.02
N LEU A 917 -26.44 -0.86 23.37
CA LEU A 917 -27.50 -1.30 22.46
C LEU A 917 -28.86 -1.42 23.17
N GLN A 918 -28.90 -2.03 24.36
CA GLN A 918 -30.13 -2.15 25.13
C GLN A 918 -30.68 -0.78 25.56
N LYS A 919 -29.80 0.14 25.98
CA LYS A 919 -30.16 1.53 26.31
C LYS A 919 -30.74 2.26 25.10
N TRP A 920 -30.11 2.10 23.94
CA TRP A 920 -30.60 2.64 22.67
C TRP A 920 -32.01 2.10 22.33
N TYR A 921 -32.21 0.78 22.41
CA TYR A 921 -33.51 0.15 22.12
C TYR A 921 -34.62 0.61 23.08
N ARG A 922 -34.31 0.81 24.36
CA ARG A 922 -35.25 1.37 25.35
C ARG A 922 -35.64 2.82 25.02
N GLN A 923 -34.67 3.62 24.57
CA GLN A 923 -34.82 5.05 24.22
C GLN A 923 -35.50 5.29 22.87
N MET A 924 -35.59 4.27 22.02
CA MET A 924 -36.29 4.35 20.73
C MET A 924 -37.75 4.82 20.88
N PRO A 925 -38.24 5.74 20.02
CA PRO A 925 -39.63 6.23 20.07
C PRO A 925 -40.66 5.09 20.02
N ALA A 926 -41.73 5.23 20.81
CA ALA A 926 -42.71 4.15 21.01
C ALA A 926 -43.35 3.67 19.70
N HIS A 927 -43.67 4.57 18.77
CA HIS A 927 -44.26 4.24 17.46
C HIS A 927 -43.28 3.60 16.46
N LEU A 928 -41.99 3.48 16.82
CA LEU A 928 -40.99 2.71 16.07
C LEU A 928 -40.70 1.34 16.70
N LYS A 929 -41.35 1.00 17.83
CA LYS A 929 -41.18 -0.32 18.47
C LYS A 929 -41.96 -1.39 17.70
N HIS A 930 -41.31 -2.53 17.49
CA HIS A 930 -41.89 -3.71 16.86
C HIS A 930 -43.16 -4.14 17.61
N GLY A 931 -44.16 -4.63 16.88
CA GLY A 931 -45.50 -4.92 17.40
C GLY A 931 -46.41 -3.69 17.58
N THR A 932 -45.91 -2.45 17.45
CA THR A 932 -46.79 -1.27 17.46
C THR A 932 -47.49 -1.13 16.10
N PRO A 933 -48.83 -0.95 16.05
CA PRO A 933 -49.55 -0.78 14.78
C PRO A 933 -49.04 0.42 13.98
N ALA A 934 -48.50 0.15 12.80
CA ALA A 934 -48.00 1.16 11.86
C ALA A 934 -48.83 1.14 10.55
N PRO A 935 -48.97 2.30 9.86
CA PRO A 935 -49.53 2.34 8.50
C PRO A 935 -48.81 1.34 7.57
N PRO A 936 -49.48 0.76 6.56
CA PRO A 936 -48.86 -0.21 5.65
C PRO A 936 -47.53 0.26 5.05
N THR A 937 -47.48 1.51 4.57
CA THR A 937 -46.27 2.16 4.02
C THR A 937 -45.14 2.35 5.01
N HIS A 938 -45.39 2.25 6.32
CA HIS A 938 -44.40 2.41 7.39
C HIS A 938 -43.85 1.06 7.89
N LYS A 939 -44.56 -0.04 7.66
CA LYS A 939 -44.20 -1.37 8.19
C LYS A 939 -42.80 -1.81 7.78
N ARG A 940 -42.44 -1.66 6.48
CA ARG A 940 -41.11 -2.03 5.95
C ARG A 940 -39.99 -1.27 6.64
N ALA A 941 -40.10 0.06 6.73
CA ALA A 941 -39.10 0.91 7.38
C ALA A 941 -38.93 0.55 8.87
N VAL A 942 -40.02 0.35 9.61
CA VAL A 942 -39.94 -0.11 11.01
C VAL A 942 -39.24 -1.46 11.09
N ALA A 943 -39.65 -2.46 10.31
CA ALA A 943 -39.06 -3.79 10.34
C ALA A 943 -37.54 -3.78 10.05
N ILE A 944 -37.09 -3.04 9.03
CA ILE A 944 -35.67 -2.91 8.67
C ILE A 944 -34.84 -2.29 9.81
N LEU A 945 -35.36 -1.29 10.53
CA LEU A 945 -34.69 -0.72 11.70
C LEU A 945 -34.44 -1.76 12.80
N HIS A 946 -35.40 -2.66 13.03
CA HIS A 946 -35.21 -3.77 13.98
C HIS A 946 -34.24 -4.83 13.46
N LEU A 947 -34.24 -5.13 12.16
CA LEU A 947 -33.25 -6.03 11.55
C LEU A 947 -31.82 -5.47 11.64
N HIS A 948 -31.61 -4.16 11.48
CA HIS A 948 -30.30 -3.53 11.74
C HIS A 948 -29.87 -3.66 13.21
N TYR A 949 -30.82 -3.52 14.15
CA TYR A 949 -30.55 -3.68 15.58
C TYR A 949 -30.11 -5.11 15.92
N TRP A 950 -30.90 -6.11 15.52
CA TRP A 950 -30.56 -7.52 15.77
C TRP A 950 -29.31 -7.96 14.98
N SER A 951 -29.08 -7.45 13.76
CA SER A 951 -27.83 -7.65 13.03
C SER A 951 -26.61 -7.11 13.79
N THR A 952 -26.77 -6.03 14.55
CA THR A 952 -25.69 -5.46 15.37
C THR A 952 -25.45 -6.27 16.64
N ILE A 953 -26.49 -6.84 17.24
CA ILE A 953 -26.37 -7.84 18.33
C ILE A 953 -25.67 -9.11 17.82
N ILE A 954 -26.07 -9.64 16.65
CA ILE A 954 -25.45 -10.82 16.03
C ILE A 954 -23.97 -10.55 15.71
N LEU A 955 -23.62 -9.38 15.17
CA LEU A 955 -22.22 -8.99 14.91
C LEU A 955 -21.35 -9.03 16.19
N LEU A 956 -21.95 -8.74 17.34
CA LEU A 956 -21.30 -8.69 18.65
C LEU A 956 -21.19 -10.08 19.31
N THR A 957 -22.16 -10.96 19.10
CA THR A 957 -22.26 -12.26 19.79
C THR A 957 -21.92 -13.48 18.94
N ARG A 958 -21.91 -13.37 17.59
CA ARG A 958 -21.56 -14.48 16.68
C ARG A 958 -20.20 -15.16 16.96
N PRO A 959 -19.12 -14.48 17.39
CA PRO A 959 -17.85 -15.16 17.63
C PRO A 959 -17.91 -16.19 18.76
N PHE A 960 -18.76 -15.97 19.77
CA PHE A 960 -18.96 -16.91 20.87
C PHE A 960 -19.69 -18.17 20.41
N LEU A 961 -20.74 -18.02 19.59
CA LEU A 961 -21.46 -19.16 19.03
C LEU A 961 -20.55 -20.02 18.15
N LEU A 962 -19.69 -19.41 17.33
CA LEU A 962 -18.72 -20.15 16.54
C LEU A 962 -17.72 -20.93 17.41
N TYR A 963 -17.18 -20.29 18.45
CA TYR A 963 -16.22 -20.93 19.36
C TYR A 963 -16.84 -22.15 20.06
N LEU A 964 -18.13 -22.08 20.44
CA LEU A 964 -18.90 -23.21 20.98
C LEU A 964 -19.10 -24.38 20.00
N VAL A 965 -18.94 -24.15 18.69
CA VAL A 965 -18.94 -25.22 17.70
C VAL A 965 -17.54 -25.79 17.53
N ILE A 966 -16.55 -24.93 17.21
CA ILE A 966 -15.20 -25.37 16.79
C ILE A 966 -14.32 -25.81 17.97
N LYS A 967 -14.42 -25.18 19.15
CA LYS A 967 -13.46 -25.40 20.26
C LYS A 967 -14.09 -25.57 21.63
N TYR A 968 -15.30 -26.16 21.68
CA TYR A 968 -16.00 -26.46 22.93
C TYR A 968 -15.16 -27.28 23.93
N SER A 969 -14.42 -28.27 23.44
CA SER A 969 -13.55 -29.16 24.23
C SER A 969 -12.36 -28.45 24.89
N THR A 970 -11.94 -27.28 24.38
CA THR A 970 -10.80 -26.52 24.91
C THR A 970 -11.20 -25.42 25.90
N LEU A 971 -12.50 -25.21 26.14
CA LEU A 971 -12.98 -24.20 27.08
C LEU A 971 -12.89 -24.71 28.54
N ALA A 972 -12.34 -23.88 29.42
CA ALA A 972 -12.45 -24.09 30.86
C ALA A 972 -13.91 -23.92 31.33
N ASP A 973 -14.35 -24.72 32.30
CA ASP A 973 -15.76 -24.77 32.73
C ASP A 973 -16.30 -23.43 33.25
N SER A 974 -15.44 -22.60 33.87
CA SER A 974 -15.78 -21.24 34.29
C SER A 974 -16.05 -20.27 33.12
N LYS A 975 -15.52 -20.56 31.92
CA LYS A 975 -15.75 -19.76 30.70
C LYS A 975 -16.91 -20.28 29.86
N LYS A 976 -17.20 -21.59 29.87
CA LYS A 976 -18.31 -22.21 29.08
C LYS A 976 -19.64 -21.50 29.28
N ILE A 977 -20.03 -21.24 30.53
CA ILE A 977 -21.28 -20.56 30.90
C ILE A 977 -21.44 -19.20 30.18
N TRP A 978 -20.36 -18.44 30.04
CA TRP A 978 -20.39 -17.14 29.36
C TRP A 978 -20.51 -17.26 27.85
N PHE A 979 -19.79 -18.22 27.25
CA PHE A 979 -19.90 -18.53 25.84
C PHE A 979 -21.30 -19.02 25.49
N GLU A 980 -21.86 -19.96 26.25
CA GLU A 980 -23.24 -20.46 26.10
C GLU A 980 -24.28 -19.34 26.18
N ARG A 981 -24.12 -18.40 27.12
CA ARG A 981 -25.02 -17.24 27.26
C ARG A 981 -24.93 -16.26 26.08
N MET A 982 -23.73 -15.97 25.58
CA MET A 982 -23.53 -15.10 24.42
C MET A 982 -23.97 -15.80 23.12
N GLY A 983 -23.68 -17.09 22.98
CA GLY A 983 -24.15 -17.93 21.89
C GLY A 983 -25.68 -18.00 21.84
N LYS A 984 -26.33 -18.22 23.00
CA LYS A 984 -27.79 -18.13 23.12
C LYS A 984 -28.29 -16.74 22.71
N THR A 985 -27.66 -15.65 23.17
CA THR A 985 -28.05 -14.29 22.77
C THR A 985 -27.96 -14.08 21.25
N CYS A 986 -26.96 -14.67 20.59
CA CYS A 986 -26.85 -14.67 19.13
C CYS A 986 -28.01 -15.42 18.45
N ILE A 987 -28.39 -16.59 18.99
CA ILE A 987 -29.50 -17.40 18.50
C ILE A 987 -30.84 -16.68 18.73
N ASP A 988 -31.07 -16.11 19.92
CA ASP A 988 -32.29 -15.38 20.26
C ASP A 988 -32.45 -14.14 19.37
N ALA A 989 -31.36 -13.43 19.05
CA ALA A 989 -31.36 -12.33 18.09
C ALA A 989 -31.68 -12.79 16.66
N ALA A 990 -31.19 -13.95 16.25
CA ALA A 990 -31.53 -14.55 14.96
C ALA A 990 -32.99 -15.02 14.90
N GLN A 991 -33.53 -15.58 15.98
CA GLN A 991 -34.95 -15.96 16.13
C GLN A 991 -35.89 -14.75 16.07
N LYS A 992 -35.51 -13.63 16.71
CA LYS A 992 -36.25 -12.36 16.59
C LYS A 992 -36.18 -11.79 15.17
N SER A 993 -35.06 -11.95 14.48
CA SER A 993 -34.89 -11.51 13.08
C SER A 993 -35.72 -12.33 12.09
N ILE A 994 -35.75 -13.66 12.19
CA ILE A 994 -36.62 -14.50 11.32
C ILE A 994 -38.10 -14.21 11.57
N ALA A 995 -38.52 -13.98 12.81
CA ALA A 995 -39.91 -13.59 13.10
C ALA A 995 -40.30 -12.27 12.41
N ILE A 996 -39.41 -11.27 12.42
CA ILE A 996 -39.61 -10.00 11.69
C ILE A 996 -39.69 -10.24 10.18
N LEU A 997 -38.82 -11.09 9.60
CA LEU A 997 -38.84 -11.41 8.17
C LEU A 997 -40.11 -12.18 7.75
N GLN A 998 -40.61 -13.08 8.61
CA GLN A 998 -41.90 -13.75 8.42
C GLN A 998 -43.08 -12.78 8.49
N GLU A 999 -43.05 -11.82 9.43
CA GLU A 999 -44.04 -10.74 9.47
C GLU A 999 -43.95 -9.85 8.22
N MET A 1000 -42.75 -9.53 7.73
CA MET A 1000 -42.57 -8.77 6.49
C MET A 1000 -43.16 -9.53 5.29
N ALA A 1001 -42.90 -10.83 5.16
CA ALA A 1001 -43.49 -11.65 4.10
C ALA A 1001 -45.03 -11.70 4.20
N ALA A 1002 -45.58 -11.93 5.40
CA ALA A 1002 -47.03 -11.97 5.62
C ALA A 1002 -47.72 -10.62 5.36
N ASN A 1003 -47.00 -9.49 5.53
CA ASN A 1003 -47.48 -8.15 5.21
C ASN A 1003 -47.23 -7.74 3.75
N GLY A 1004 -46.56 -8.57 2.93
CA GLY A 1004 -46.17 -8.20 1.56
C GLY A 1004 -45.11 -7.10 1.49
N THR A 1005 -44.25 -6.98 2.51
CA THR A 1005 -43.21 -5.93 2.64
C THR A 1005 -41.78 -6.47 2.66
N LEU A 1006 -41.59 -7.75 2.37
CA LEU A 1006 -40.28 -8.38 2.14
C LEU A 1006 -39.95 -8.29 0.64
N SER A 1007 -38.76 -7.77 0.28
CA SER A 1007 -38.46 -7.41 -1.11
C SER A 1007 -37.01 -7.68 -1.50
N SER A 1008 -36.80 -8.21 -2.70
CA SER A 1008 -35.49 -8.41 -3.33
C SER A 1008 -34.93 -7.15 -4.00
N LEU A 1009 -35.71 -6.06 -4.06
CA LEU A 1009 -35.33 -4.80 -4.71
C LEU A 1009 -34.26 -4.01 -3.94
N THR A 1010 -33.82 -4.52 -2.78
CA THR A 1010 -32.57 -4.12 -2.14
C THR A 1010 -31.80 -5.38 -1.69
N ALA A 1011 -30.46 -5.32 -1.70
CA ALA A 1011 -29.63 -6.42 -1.23
C ALA A 1011 -29.76 -6.67 0.29
N PHE A 1012 -30.43 -5.78 1.04
CA PHE A 1012 -30.57 -5.86 2.48
C PHE A 1012 -31.30 -7.13 2.95
N ASP A 1013 -32.52 -7.36 2.47
CA ASP A 1013 -33.36 -8.49 2.92
C ASP A 1013 -32.65 -9.84 2.68
N SER A 1014 -32.06 -10.00 1.49
CA SER A 1014 -31.31 -11.20 1.10
C SER A 1014 -30.00 -11.40 1.87
N THR A 1015 -29.23 -10.32 2.10
CA THR A 1015 -28.01 -10.41 2.94
C THR A 1015 -28.34 -10.65 4.41
N CYS A 1016 -29.49 -10.18 4.90
CA CYS A 1016 -30.01 -10.49 6.23
C CYS A 1016 -30.35 -11.98 6.34
N ILE A 1017 -31.16 -12.52 5.42
CA ILE A 1017 -31.57 -13.93 5.40
C ILE A 1017 -30.35 -14.86 5.35
N LEU A 1018 -29.39 -14.60 4.45
CA LEU A 1018 -28.17 -15.41 4.34
C LEU A 1018 -27.38 -15.46 5.65
N ARG A 1019 -27.21 -14.31 6.32
CA ARG A 1019 -26.55 -14.24 7.64
C ARG A 1019 -27.30 -15.03 8.71
N LEU A 1020 -28.63 -15.05 8.68
CA LEU A 1020 -29.43 -15.83 9.64
C LEU A 1020 -29.31 -17.34 9.39
N ILE A 1021 -29.28 -17.78 8.13
CA ILE A 1021 -29.04 -19.18 7.77
C ILE A 1021 -27.70 -19.65 8.37
N MET A 1022 -26.63 -18.86 8.21
CA MET A 1022 -25.31 -19.17 8.80
C MET A 1022 -25.35 -19.29 10.33
N ILE A 1023 -26.06 -18.39 11.03
CA ILE A 1023 -26.22 -18.49 12.50
C ILE A 1023 -27.01 -19.75 12.90
N PHE A 1024 -28.04 -20.13 12.16
CA PHE A 1024 -28.79 -21.36 12.47
C PHE A 1024 -28.04 -22.64 12.10
N VAL A 1025 -27.15 -22.62 11.09
CA VAL A 1025 -26.21 -23.72 10.84
C VAL A 1025 -25.29 -23.92 12.05
N LEU A 1026 -24.72 -22.85 12.62
CA LEU A 1026 -23.93 -22.96 13.87
C LEU A 1026 -24.79 -23.44 15.06
N ALA A 1027 -26.02 -22.93 15.20
CA ALA A 1027 -26.92 -23.33 16.27
C ALA A 1027 -27.27 -24.83 16.19
N TYR A 1028 -27.53 -25.33 14.98
CA TYR A 1028 -27.76 -26.75 14.71
C TYR A 1028 -26.50 -27.59 14.99
N ALA A 1029 -25.33 -27.14 14.53
CA ALA A 1029 -24.06 -27.82 14.78
C ALA A 1029 -23.75 -27.96 16.29
N HIS A 1030 -23.97 -26.89 17.06
CA HIS A 1030 -23.72 -26.86 18.50
C HIS A 1030 -24.72 -27.72 19.30
N THR A 1031 -26.02 -27.59 19.01
CA THR A 1031 -27.09 -28.14 19.88
C THR A 1031 -27.72 -29.43 19.38
N ARG A 1032 -27.57 -29.74 18.07
CA ARG A 1032 -28.26 -30.83 17.36
C ARG A 1032 -29.80 -30.79 17.41
N ASN A 1033 -30.39 -29.67 17.84
CA ASN A 1033 -31.84 -29.50 17.87
C ASN A 1033 -32.41 -29.25 16.46
N ARG A 1034 -33.30 -30.14 16.00
CA ARG A 1034 -33.95 -30.07 14.68
C ARG A 1034 -34.71 -28.76 14.44
N GLN A 1035 -35.18 -28.08 15.48
CA GLN A 1035 -35.84 -26.76 15.38
C GLN A 1035 -35.01 -25.72 14.59
N TYR A 1036 -33.68 -25.81 14.63
CA TYR A 1036 -32.82 -24.91 13.86
C TYR A 1036 -32.76 -25.26 12.36
N SER A 1037 -32.95 -26.54 12.00
CA SER A 1037 -33.17 -26.95 10.60
C SER A 1037 -34.46 -26.36 10.07
N ASP A 1038 -35.55 -26.42 10.85
CA ASP A 1038 -36.83 -25.79 10.48
C ASP A 1038 -36.68 -24.27 10.26
N HIS A 1039 -35.79 -23.60 11.00
CA HIS A 1039 -35.51 -22.17 10.79
C HIS A 1039 -34.71 -21.92 9.50
N ILE A 1040 -33.78 -22.80 9.12
CA ILE A 1040 -33.08 -22.74 7.84
C ILE A 1040 -34.06 -22.94 6.68
N GLU A 1041 -34.90 -23.98 6.75
CA GLU A 1041 -35.96 -24.23 5.75
C GLU A 1041 -36.90 -23.03 5.60
N LYS A 1042 -37.36 -22.44 6.72
CA LYS A 1042 -38.19 -21.22 6.71
C LYS A 1042 -37.48 -20.03 6.06
N LEU A 1043 -36.17 -19.85 6.30
CA LEU A 1043 -35.38 -18.77 5.69
C LEU A 1043 -35.19 -18.98 4.18
N ILE A 1044 -34.95 -20.21 3.72
CA ILE A 1044 -34.90 -20.55 2.29
C ILE A 1044 -36.26 -20.33 1.64
N ALA A 1045 -37.36 -20.72 2.31
CA ALA A 1045 -38.72 -20.48 1.84
C ALA A 1045 -39.04 -18.98 1.72
N LEU A 1046 -38.58 -18.14 2.67
CA LEU A 1046 -38.67 -16.68 2.57
C LEU A 1046 -37.85 -16.14 1.39
N CYS A 1047 -36.62 -16.62 1.19
CA CYS A 1047 -35.80 -16.27 0.03
C CYS A 1047 -36.45 -16.65 -1.31
N ARG A 1048 -37.13 -17.80 -1.37
CA ARG A 1048 -37.91 -18.25 -2.53
C ARG A 1048 -39.19 -17.44 -2.77
N GLY A 1049 -39.81 -16.95 -1.70
CA GLY A 1049 -41.01 -16.12 -1.76
C GLY A 1049 -40.74 -14.67 -2.18
N MET A 1050 -39.51 -14.17 -2.02
CA MET A 1050 -39.07 -12.90 -2.62
C MET A 1050 -38.95 -13.01 -4.14
N GLU A 1051 -38.91 -11.88 -4.84
CA GLU A 1051 -38.70 -11.87 -6.28
C GLU A 1051 -37.28 -12.34 -6.63
N GLN A 1052 -37.16 -13.16 -7.66
CA GLN A 1052 -35.88 -13.82 -7.99
C GLN A 1052 -35.02 -12.93 -8.90
N VAL A 1053 -34.57 -11.81 -8.33
CA VAL A 1053 -33.76 -10.76 -8.96
C VAL A 1053 -32.33 -10.78 -8.43
N GLY A 1054 -31.34 -10.60 -9.31
CA GLY A 1054 -29.94 -10.29 -8.94
C GLY A 1054 -29.37 -11.15 -7.81
N PHE A 1055 -28.95 -10.49 -6.73
CA PHE A 1055 -28.39 -11.12 -5.53
C PHE A 1055 -29.37 -12.11 -4.85
N ALA A 1056 -30.67 -11.81 -4.79
CA ALA A 1056 -31.68 -12.69 -4.18
C ALA A 1056 -31.80 -14.03 -4.93
N LYS A 1057 -31.74 -13.97 -6.27
CA LYS A 1057 -31.71 -15.16 -7.13
C LYS A 1057 -30.46 -16.00 -6.91
N MET A 1058 -29.29 -15.36 -6.83
CA MET A 1058 -28.02 -16.04 -6.57
C MET A 1058 -28.05 -16.79 -5.22
N VAL A 1059 -28.52 -16.13 -4.16
CA VAL A 1059 -28.70 -16.76 -2.83
C VAL A 1059 -29.69 -17.93 -2.92
N THR A 1060 -30.83 -17.76 -3.59
CA THR A 1060 -31.87 -18.79 -3.69
C THR A 1060 -31.45 -20.00 -4.54
N GLU A 1061 -30.62 -19.80 -5.57
CA GLU A 1061 -30.08 -20.88 -6.40
C GLU A 1061 -28.91 -21.62 -5.71
N GLU A 1062 -27.98 -20.92 -5.07
CA GLU A 1062 -26.73 -21.53 -4.55
C GLU A 1062 -26.84 -22.03 -3.10
N THR A 1063 -27.62 -21.38 -2.25
CA THR A 1063 -27.68 -21.72 -0.81
C THR A 1063 -28.17 -23.16 -0.55
N PRO A 1064 -29.20 -23.69 -1.23
CA PRO A 1064 -29.64 -25.07 -1.04
C PRO A 1064 -28.60 -26.13 -1.41
N ASP A 1065 -27.96 -25.98 -2.57
CA ASP A 1065 -26.91 -26.89 -3.03
C ASP A 1065 -25.79 -26.98 -1.98
N ARG A 1066 -25.33 -25.81 -1.49
CA ARG A 1066 -24.30 -25.70 -0.45
C ARG A 1066 -24.72 -26.21 0.94
N LEU A 1067 -26.02 -26.44 1.20
CA LEU A 1067 -26.53 -27.05 2.43
C LEU A 1067 -26.68 -28.57 2.27
N ALA A 1068 -27.05 -29.04 1.07
CA ALA A 1068 -27.09 -30.45 0.72
C ALA A 1068 -25.68 -31.08 0.81
N ASP A 1069 -24.64 -30.35 0.39
CA ASP A 1069 -23.22 -30.73 0.56
C ASP A 1069 -22.83 -30.99 2.03
N LEU A 1070 -23.60 -30.49 3.00
CA LEU A 1070 -23.37 -30.68 4.45
C LEU A 1070 -24.19 -31.82 5.06
N GLY A 1071 -25.00 -32.49 4.26
CA GLY A 1071 -26.01 -33.42 4.78
C GLY A 1071 -27.14 -32.72 5.55
N ILE A 1072 -27.45 -31.45 5.25
CA ILE A 1072 -28.68 -30.77 5.71
C ILE A 1072 -29.68 -30.85 4.55
N PRO A 1073 -30.56 -31.88 4.50
CA PRO A 1073 -31.44 -32.11 3.36
C PRO A 1073 -32.54 -31.05 3.25
N GLU A 1074 -32.96 -30.77 2.02
CA GLU A 1074 -33.86 -29.65 1.72
C GLU A 1074 -35.36 -29.93 1.94
N SER A 1075 -35.72 -31.17 2.26
CA SER A 1075 -37.11 -31.52 2.55
C SER A 1075 -37.24 -32.70 3.51
N SER A 1076 -38.19 -32.58 4.43
CA SER A 1076 -38.58 -33.58 5.41
C SER A 1076 -39.36 -34.79 4.83
N GLN A 1077 -39.35 -34.99 3.50
CA GLN A 1077 -40.08 -36.07 2.82
C GLN A 1077 -39.20 -37.23 2.28
N GLN A 1078 -37.87 -37.14 2.35
CA GLN A 1078 -36.97 -38.27 2.05
C GLN A 1078 -36.45 -38.97 3.32
N ALA A 1079 -37.34 -39.21 4.28
CA ALA A 1079 -37.09 -40.11 5.41
C ALA A 1079 -37.51 -41.55 5.06
N SER A 1080 -36.82 -42.18 4.10
CA SER A 1080 -37.00 -43.61 3.81
C SER A 1080 -35.73 -44.41 4.13
N GLY A 1081 -35.62 -44.83 5.38
CA GLY A 1081 -34.98 -46.12 5.68
C GLY A 1081 -33.50 -46.17 6.03
N ASP A 1082 -32.88 -45.11 6.53
CA ASP A 1082 -31.62 -45.26 7.29
C ASP A 1082 -31.52 -44.27 8.46
N GLU A 1083 -31.59 -44.78 9.69
CA GLU A 1083 -31.49 -44.00 10.94
C GLU A 1083 -30.05 -43.94 11.48
N ASN A 1084 -29.02 -43.94 10.62
CA ASN A 1084 -27.62 -43.91 11.04
C ASN A 1084 -26.74 -42.95 10.24
N GLY A 1085 -26.37 -41.84 10.88
CA GLY A 1085 -25.36 -40.91 10.40
C GLY A 1085 -25.46 -39.56 11.10
N PRO A 1086 -24.56 -39.22 12.05
CA PRO A 1086 -24.50 -37.85 12.54
C PRO A 1086 -24.05 -36.93 11.41
N VAL A 1087 -24.62 -35.73 11.31
CA VAL A 1087 -24.04 -34.65 10.50
C VAL A 1087 -22.71 -34.24 11.15
N GLN A 1088 -21.63 -34.94 10.81
CA GLN A 1088 -20.27 -34.59 11.21
C GLN A 1088 -19.80 -33.35 10.43
N LEU A 1089 -20.33 -32.20 10.84
CA LEU A 1089 -19.64 -30.93 10.75
C LEU A 1089 -18.41 -31.03 11.65
N ASP A 1090 -17.32 -31.56 11.11
CA ASP A 1090 -16.00 -31.46 11.70
C ASP A 1090 -15.42 -30.05 11.51
N ASP A 1091 -14.33 -29.75 12.22
CA ASP A 1091 -13.72 -28.43 12.22
C ASP A 1091 -13.25 -27.99 10.82
N GLU A 1092 -12.92 -28.96 9.95
CA GLU A 1092 -12.46 -28.72 8.58
C GLU A 1092 -13.63 -28.39 7.64
N MET A 1093 -14.77 -29.08 7.78
CA MET A 1093 -15.98 -28.82 7.00
C MET A 1093 -16.67 -27.52 7.44
N ILE A 1094 -16.65 -27.18 8.75
CA ILE A 1094 -17.07 -25.85 9.24
C ILE A 1094 -16.13 -24.76 8.73
N ALA A 1095 -14.82 -25.03 8.71
CA ALA A 1095 -13.83 -24.10 8.17
C ALA A 1095 -14.04 -23.83 6.67
N GLN A 1096 -14.28 -24.88 5.87
CA GLN A 1096 -14.54 -24.77 4.43
C GLN A 1096 -15.90 -24.09 4.16
N LEU A 1097 -16.94 -24.42 4.93
CA LEU A 1097 -18.24 -23.75 4.86
C LEU A 1097 -18.11 -22.24 5.00
N TRP A 1098 -17.48 -21.82 6.09
CA TRP A 1098 -17.33 -20.41 6.35
C TRP A 1098 -16.37 -19.78 5.33
N GLY A 1099 -15.29 -20.47 4.96
CA GLY A 1099 -14.41 -20.13 3.84
C GLY A 1099 -15.12 -19.88 2.50
N ASN A 1100 -16.24 -20.57 2.25
CA ASN A 1100 -17.01 -20.47 1.01
C ASN A 1100 -18.19 -19.46 1.08
N TRP A 1101 -18.69 -19.14 2.27
CA TRP A 1101 -19.87 -18.27 2.47
C TRP A 1101 -19.54 -16.87 3.03
N ASP A 1102 -18.52 -16.77 3.89
CA ASP A 1102 -17.99 -15.56 4.54
C ASP A 1102 -16.47 -15.78 4.73
N PRO A 1103 -15.66 -15.64 3.65
CA PRO A 1103 -14.34 -16.30 3.54
C PRO A 1103 -13.30 -15.97 4.61
N ASN A 1104 -13.61 -15.04 5.51
CA ASN A 1104 -12.68 -14.35 6.37
C ASN A 1104 -13.05 -14.41 7.86
N PHE A 1105 -14.12 -15.11 8.24
CA PHE A 1105 -14.32 -15.47 9.64
C PHE A 1105 -13.28 -16.53 10.06
N MET A 1106 -12.84 -17.37 9.12
CA MET A 1106 -11.81 -18.39 9.35
C MET A 1106 -10.37 -17.89 9.23
N THR A 1107 -10.09 -16.76 8.58
CA THR A 1107 -8.70 -16.26 8.49
C THR A 1107 -8.07 -15.99 9.87
N PRO A 1108 -8.76 -15.43 10.88
CA PRO A 1108 -8.26 -15.41 12.26
C PRO A 1108 -8.05 -16.81 12.86
N LEU A 1109 -8.98 -17.76 12.63
CA LEU A 1109 -8.93 -19.12 13.17
C LEU A 1109 -7.84 -20.01 12.54
N GLN A 1110 -7.46 -19.75 11.29
CA GLN A 1110 -6.43 -20.48 10.56
C GLN A 1110 -5.03 -19.85 10.72
N THR A 1111 -4.94 -18.52 10.85
CA THR A 1111 -3.64 -17.85 11.08
C THR A 1111 -3.20 -17.87 12.55
N GLN A 1112 -4.11 -18.07 13.49
CA GLN A 1112 -3.75 -18.34 14.88
C GLN A 1112 -3.68 -19.86 15.15
N GLN A 1113 -2.47 -20.38 15.34
CA GLN A 1113 -2.25 -21.74 15.88
C GLN A 1113 -2.74 -21.91 17.33
N SER A 1114 -3.27 -20.86 17.98
CA SER A 1114 -4.12 -21.01 19.16
C SER A 1114 -5.34 -20.08 19.08
N LEU A 1115 -6.51 -20.57 19.47
CA LEU A 1115 -7.68 -19.70 19.68
C LEU A 1115 -7.59 -19.01 21.05
N ASP A 1116 -6.39 -18.56 21.41
CA ASP A 1116 -6.15 -17.79 22.64
C ASP A 1116 -6.65 -16.36 22.45
N LEU A 1117 -7.96 -16.22 22.25
CA LEU A 1117 -8.70 -15.07 22.75
C LEU A 1117 -8.58 -15.13 24.27
N THR A 1118 -7.52 -14.53 24.82
CA THR A 1118 -7.36 -14.48 26.28
C THR A 1118 -8.40 -13.51 26.83
N PHE A 1119 -9.52 -14.03 27.34
CA PHE A 1119 -10.42 -13.20 28.12
C PHE A 1119 -9.73 -12.94 29.47
N ASP A 1120 -9.01 -11.81 29.55
CA ASP A 1120 -8.03 -11.49 30.59
C ASP A 1120 -8.67 -11.33 31.99
N ASP A 1121 -9.93 -10.92 32.06
CA ASP A 1121 -10.64 -10.61 33.31
C ASP A 1121 -11.37 -11.83 33.90
N ALA A 1122 -10.61 -12.79 34.45
CA ALA A 1122 -11.16 -13.92 35.22
C ALA A 1122 -11.14 -13.71 36.75
N GLY A 1123 -10.40 -12.71 37.25
CA GLY A 1123 -10.16 -12.51 38.68
C GLY A 1123 -11.12 -11.57 39.42
N ALA A 1124 -11.99 -10.86 38.69
CA ALA A 1124 -12.78 -9.75 39.24
C ALA A 1124 -14.22 -9.68 38.69
N PHE A 1125 -14.94 -10.80 38.74
CA PHE A 1125 -16.40 -10.81 38.56
C PHE A 1125 -17.09 -11.37 39.80
N ASP A 1126 -17.30 -10.48 40.77
CA ASP A 1126 -18.47 -10.61 41.64
C ASP A 1126 -19.74 -10.47 40.77
N MET A 1127 -20.81 -11.18 41.13
CA MET A 1127 -22.00 -11.31 40.27
C MET A 1127 -22.88 -10.05 40.34
N ASN A 1128 -22.46 -8.97 39.69
CA ASN A 1128 -23.29 -7.77 39.54
C ASN A 1128 -24.61 -8.13 38.85
N SER A 1129 -25.72 -7.93 39.57
CA SER A 1129 -27.06 -8.42 39.22
C SER A 1129 -27.61 -7.84 37.90
N GLU A 1130 -27.14 -6.67 37.47
CA GLU A 1130 -27.52 -6.04 36.20
C GLU A 1130 -27.04 -6.84 34.97
N ILE A 1131 -25.92 -7.57 35.07
CA ILE A 1131 -25.41 -8.43 34.00
C ILE A 1131 -26.20 -9.73 33.92
N LEU A 1132 -26.64 -10.28 35.06
CA LEU A 1132 -27.56 -11.43 35.10
C LEU A 1132 -28.92 -11.12 34.46
N ALA A 1133 -29.35 -9.85 34.47
CA ALA A 1133 -30.54 -9.40 33.76
C ALA A 1133 -30.37 -9.39 32.21
N PHE A 1134 -29.14 -9.42 31.69
CA PHE A 1134 -28.91 -9.40 30.24
C PHE A 1134 -29.32 -10.72 29.56
N THR A 1135 -29.20 -11.86 30.24
CA THR A 1135 -29.68 -13.16 29.72
C THR A 1135 -31.20 -13.32 29.76
N ASN A 1136 -31.91 -12.37 30.37
CA ASN A 1136 -33.37 -12.26 30.36
C ASN A 1136 -33.78 -11.07 29.47
N LEU A 1137 -33.53 -11.17 28.16
CA LEU A 1137 -33.91 -10.17 27.15
C LEU A 1137 -35.44 -10.07 26.96
N ASP A 1138 -36.08 -9.40 27.92
CA ASP A 1138 -37.44 -8.86 27.90
C ASP A 1138 -38.58 -9.90 27.91
N GLU A 1139 -39.17 -10.12 29.08
CA GLU A 1139 -40.36 -10.97 29.29
C GLU A 1139 -41.63 -10.42 28.59
N SER A 1140 -41.59 -9.20 28.03
CA SER A 1140 -42.74 -8.61 27.32
C SER A 1140 -43.07 -9.27 25.98
N ILE A 1141 -42.23 -10.18 25.47
CA ILE A 1141 -42.59 -11.10 24.37
C ILE A 1141 -42.60 -12.53 24.92
N VAL A 1142 -43.74 -12.93 25.48
CA VAL A 1142 -43.99 -14.28 25.99
C VAL A 1142 -44.10 -15.27 24.81
N ILE A 1143 -43.00 -15.93 24.48
CA ILE A 1143 -43.08 -17.25 23.83
C ILE A 1143 -43.33 -18.26 24.95
N ASN A 1144 -44.50 -18.88 24.94
CA ASN A 1144 -44.98 -19.75 26.01
C ASN A 1144 -44.05 -20.96 26.24
N PRO A 1145 -43.35 -21.08 27.38
CA PRO A 1145 -42.39 -22.16 27.61
C PRO A 1145 -43.02 -23.55 27.79
N SER A 1146 -44.34 -23.65 27.96
CA SER A 1146 -45.04 -24.89 28.32
C SER A 1146 -45.22 -25.92 27.19
N GLN A 1147 -44.49 -25.80 26.08
CA GLN A 1147 -44.50 -26.78 24.98
C GLN A 1147 -43.13 -27.41 24.65
N GLY A 1148 -42.06 -27.11 25.42
CA GLY A 1148 -40.70 -27.57 25.09
C GLY A 1148 -40.05 -28.60 26.03
N TYR A 1149 -40.60 -28.84 27.23
CA TYR A 1149 -39.93 -29.62 28.28
C TYR A 1149 -40.86 -30.63 28.99
N GLU A 1150 -41.34 -31.62 28.25
CA GLU A 1150 -41.68 -32.93 28.83
C GLU A 1150 -40.80 -34.00 28.21
N GLY A 1151 -40.06 -34.74 29.05
CA GLY A 1151 -39.36 -35.95 28.62
C GLY A 1151 -37.83 -35.93 28.67
N TYR A 1152 -37.23 -35.72 29.84
CA TYR A 1152 -36.02 -36.45 30.23
C TYR A 1152 -36.02 -36.72 31.74
N ALA A 1153 -36.71 -37.80 32.12
CA ALA A 1153 -36.49 -38.44 33.41
C ALA A 1153 -35.24 -39.32 33.34
N THR A 1154 -34.47 -39.35 34.43
CA THR A 1154 -33.22 -40.10 34.56
C THR A 1154 -33.44 -41.61 34.59
N HIS A 1155 -32.76 -42.36 33.72
CA HIS A 1155 -32.43 -43.76 33.98
C HIS A 1155 -30.95 -43.88 34.35
N GLY A 1156 -30.68 -44.40 35.54
CA GLY A 1156 -29.33 -44.61 36.04
C GLY A 1156 -28.94 -46.09 36.11
N HIS A 1157 -27.64 -46.33 35.97
CA HIS A 1157 -26.86 -47.48 36.46
C HIS A 1157 -25.43 -46.95 36.68
N GLY A 1158 -24.61 -47.42 37.62
CA GLY A 1158 -24.78 -48.49 38.60
C GLY A 1158 -23.38 -48.93 39.06
N HIS A 1159 -23.16 -48.95 40.38
CA HIS A 1159 -21.86 -49.01 41.10
C HIS A 1159 -21.11 -47.68 41.24
#